data_AF-A0A7C9BUP1-F1
#
_entry.id   AF-A0A7C9BUP1-F1
#
_cell.length_a   1.000
_cell.length_b   1.000
_cell.length_c   1.000
_cell.angle_alpha   90.00
_cell.angle_beta   90.00
_cell.angle_gamma   90.00
#
_symmetry.space_group_name_H-M   'P 1'
#
loop_
_entity.id
_entity.type
_entity.pdbx_description
1 polymer ?
#
loop_
_entity_poly.entity_id
_entity_poly.type
_entity_poly.pdbx_seq_one_letter_code
_entity_poly.pdbx_strand_id
1 'polypeptide(L)'
;MYFKKYLPVVLGLIVVGCNSSSDSPATPLDPTDPVDPPVIVDPPVDPEPTPNEPSFGLPEGVLTVASVNCTQVFSSTSALVDAASKEMDAGTTLCLADGEYSGDFQLSFGGNGTLEQPIKVAAENPGKAILKGGEVAINMGGSYAQLQGLIFDGVEYGSNLIATRFGTNDLCHNCRISEIAIIDAKAQDDYGILVHIYGKDVWLDHSVISGKTVQNPMISFNRWVDDSWDEATKLAELAQGIVVYNNYIANRPPANNKMYAGSSDNDYEAIRTGLSFTHHYPGNSFIVRNVFERIQGEAEVISNKGSNNVIAYNTIRNSYGSLTNRHGNSNKIEHNFILSEDYPLAGGIRIADDGHSVVNNYIEGARYQNTSHHGGIVLLGYDGAGDGDNGYQQVENVHVANNTIVDSVNSLNIDGGGKPQQPKTVYLANNLIDKAIGPVITQAERGMLPDSTVVGNIFHGQAFSDDDAVPLGTAGIEFYSADLQRGTDELYRPSDSSPNLDAVSDYSKGDFADVKLDMDGQTRTQPSSVGADQPLTSSVSLKALSFADVGPSSYQISKPQATMLEAEIINPAFDDELNAWTNNGAQIAEASESFSRSASAQLSGSSSISQTVQLKANTPYALSAFVKGSYQLALGDIAKQAGVVTGDDYSWVSSEFNSGDATEALLTLSLPDAVTTDTDLVDGNLGEFRSNSGSSDAWVQHEDSGAGLGDVGSSGDSAFSDSGSTSSGSARIRFKNSASNHDFTATPGLSQTVANIPLNTELEYSLYYCDNKGDSSLSTLHYGAKDSTGAIIAQAFAHVKDLSNAPQGSVKSCFKQITLSFNSSAHSSVEVFAYMQIDTASYNDAAIYAHEQFTDDELEVRIDEFKLSYSAAPDAASEAFFDDIRLMSRED
;
A
#
# COMPACT_ATOMS: atom_id res chain seq x y z
N MET A 1 -17.03 -34.04 60.50
CA MET A 1 -16.35 -34.57 61.69
C MET A 1 -16.04 -36.06 61.48
N TYR A 2 -14.77 -36.44 61.58
CA TYR A 2 -14.21 -37.72 62.07
C TYR A 2 -14.57 -39.09 61.41
N PHE A 3 -13.61 -39.73 60.71
CA PHE A 3 -12.83 -40.95 61.08
C PHE A 3 -12.30 -41.76 59.86
N LYS A 4 -10.96 -41.77 59.67
CA LYS A 4 -10.01 -42.93 59.77
C LYS A 4 -10.40 -44.33 59.21
N LYS A 5 -9.54 -44.88 58.32
CA LYS A 5 -8.68 -46.12 58.42
C LYS A 5 -8.70 -47.18 57.27
N TYR A 6 -7.48 -47.42 56.75
CA TYR A 6 -6.72 -48.68 56.47
C TYR A 6 -6.97 -49.62 55.23
N LEU A 7 -5.92 -49.71 54.38
CA LEU A 7 -4.99 -50.86 54.08
C LEU A 7 -5.58 -52.23 53.59
N PRO A 8 -4.82 -53.16 52.95
CA PRO A 8 -3.97 -53.14 51.73
C PRO A 8 -4.04 -54.45 50.86
N VAL A 9 -3.12 -54.55 49.86
CA VAL A 9 -2.40 -55.73 49.30
C VAL A 9 -2.94 -56.54 48.07
N VAL A 10 -2.00 -56.75 47.12
CA VAL A 10 -1.55 -57.98 46.39
C VAL A 10 -1.69 -57.98 44.85
N LEU A 11 -0.49 -57.99 44.23
CA LEU A 11 0.02 -58.56 42.97
C LEU A 11 -0.84 -59.49 42.08
N GLY A 12 -0.61 -59.36 40.76
CA GLY A 12 -0.69 -60.45 39.78
C GLY A 12 -0.30 -60.04 38.35
N LEU A 13 0.83 -60.56 37.84
CA LEU A 13 1.34 -60.46 36.45
C LEU A 13 0.46 -61.21 35.42
N ILE A 14 0.47 -60.78 34.14
CA ILE A 14 0.86 -61.52 32.89
C ILE A 14 0.46 -60.69 31.63
N VAL A 15 1.41 -60.11 30.86
CA VAL A 15 1.98 -60.45 29.51
C VAL A 15 1.06 -60.32 28.26
N VAL A 16 1.60 -59.59 27.24
CA VAL A 16 1.30 -59.47 25.78
C VAL A 16 0.04 -58.67 25.39
N GLY A 17 0.00 -57.69 24.48
CA GLY A 17 0.95 -57.04 23.57
C GLY A 17 0.21 -56.07 22.61
N CYS A 18 0.96 -55.12 22.03
CA CYS A 18 0.71 -54.30 20.81
C CYS A 18 -0.40 -53.20 20.75
N ASN A 19 0.08 -51.98 20.40
CA ASN A 19 -0.48 -50.84 19.64
C ASN A 19 -1.92 -50.35 19.87
N SER A 20 -2.07 -49.08 20.29
CA SER A 20 -2.28 -47.91 19.40
C SER A 20 -2.58 -46.63 20.23
N SER A 21 -2.25 -45.49 19.62
CA SER A 21 -2.48 -44.07 19.95
C SER A 21 -3.83 -43.67 20.58
N SER A 22 -3.81 -42.66 21.47
CA SER A 22 -4.33 -41.27 21.26
C SER A 22 -4.73 -40.56 22.56
N ASP A 23 -4.31 -39.29 22.66
CA ASP A 23 -4.92 -38.12 23.32
C ASP A 23 -5.06 -37.98 24.84
N SER A 24 -4.43 -36.91 25.35
CA SER A 24 -5.07 -35.96 26.28
C SER A 24 -4.41 -34.56 26.15
N PRO A 25 -5.19 -33.49 26.31
CA PRO A 25 -4.84 -32.12 25.88
C PRO A 25 -3.97 -31.35 26.89
N ALA A 26 -3.19 -30.40 26.37
CA ALA A 26 -2.37 -29.50 27.15
C ALA A 26 -3.19 -28.37 27.80
N THR A 27 -2.86 -28.04 29.04
CA THR A 27 -3.42 -26.97 29.87
C THR A 27 -2.98 -25.56 29.39
N PRO A 28 -3.81 -24.51 29.58
CA PRO A 28 -3.45 -23.13 29.25
C PRO A 28 -2.37 -22.56 30.19
N LEU A 29 -1.48 -21.74 29.64
CA LEU A 29 -0.41 -21.03 30.37
C LEU A 29 -0.91 -19.70 30.95
N ASP A 30 -0.38 -19.34 32.12
CA ASP A 30 -0.70 -18.18 32.97
C ASP A 30 0.03 -16.90 32.46
N PRO A 31 -0.63 -15.74 32.26
CA PRO A 31 -0.09 -14.63 31.48
C PRO A 31 0.64 -13.53 32.30
N THR A 32 1.46 -13.87 33.29
CA THR A 32 2.11 -12.84 34.15
C THR A 32 3.63 -12.91 34.31
N ASP A 33 4.37 -13.54 33.40
CA ASP A 33 5.84 -13.44 33.43
C ASP A 33 6.36 -12.18 32.70
N PRO A 34 7.35 -11.47 33.25
CA PRO A 34 7.96 -10.32 32.60
C PRO A 34 8.69 -10.74 31.31
N VAL A 35 8.61 -9.87 30.29
CA VAL A 35 9.24 -10.07 28.98
C VAL A 35 10.74 -10.32 29.15
N ASP A 36 11.20 -11.52 28.75
CA ASP A 36 12.62 -11.82 28.69
C ASP A 36 13.31 -10.93 27.64
N PRO A 37 14.48 -10.34 27.93
CA PRO A 37 15.27 -9.62 26.93
C PRO A 37 15.72 -10.57 25.80
N PRO A 38 16.10 -10.04 24.63
CA PRO A 38 16.54 -10.85 23.48
C PRO A 38 17.61 -11.86 23.90
N VAL A 39 17.30 -13.15 23.72
CA VAL A 39 18.20 -14.25 24.08
C VAL A 39 19.27 -14.37 22.99
N ILE A 40 20.47 -13.88 23.29
CA ILE A 40 21.65 -14.07 22.43
C ILE A 40 22.18 -15.50 22.67
N VAL A 41 21.87 -16.42 21.76
CA VAL A 41 22.38 -17.80 21.78
C VAL A 41 23.71 -17.90 21.03
N ASP A 42 24.59 -18.82 21.45
CA ASP A 42 25.82 -19.13 20.72
C ASP A 42 25.51 -19.61 19.30
N PRO A 43 26.33 -19.23 18.29
CA PRO A 43 25.99 -19.42 16.88
C PRO A 43 25.89 -20.91 16.49
N PRO A 44 24.97 -21.28 15.59
CA PRO A 44 25.21 -22.42 14.72
C PRO A 44 26.42 -22.11 13.82
N VAL A 45 27.07 -23.17 13.34
CA VAL A 45 28.18 -23.12 12.37
C VAL A 45 27.91 -22.06 11.28
N ASP A 46 28.90 -21.19 11.02
CA ASP A 46 28.90 -20.16 9.96
C ASP A 46 28.06 -20.61 8.75
N PRO A 47 27.02 -19.86 8.33
CA PRO A 47 26.55 -20.00 6.97
C PRO A 47 27.66 -19.45 6.08
N GLU A 48 28.59 -20.31 5.63
CA GLU A 48 29.39 -19.97 4.47
C GLU A 48 28.42 -19.54 3.35
N PRO A 49 28.72 -18.46 2.60
CA PRO A 49 27.94 -18.13 1.42
C PRO A 49 27.83 -19.39 0.58
N THR A 50 26.61 -19.84 0.29
CA THR A 50 26.40 -21.08 -0.46
C THR A 50 27.21 -20.98 -1.75
N PRO A 51 28.22 -21.84 -1.98
CA PRO A 51 29.23 -21.68 -3.04
C PRO A 51 28.73 -21.61 -4.50
N ASN A 52 27.41 -21.59 -4.69
CA ASN A 52 26.71 -21.75 -5.95
C ASN A 52 25.73 -20.58 -6.26
N GLU A 53 25.63 -19.53 -5.43
CA GLU A 53 24.83 -18.36 -5.78
C GLU A 53 25.43 -17.62 -7.01
N PRO A 54 24.63 -17.23 -8.01
CA PRO A 54 25.11 -16.47 -9.15
C PRO A 54 25.64 -15.09 -8.75
N SER A 55 26.65 -14.59 -9.47
CA SER A 55 27.16 -13.24 -9.25
C SER A 55 26.25 -12.19 -9.90
N PHE A 56 25.78 -11.24 -9.10
CA PHE A 56 25.08 -10.04 -9.57
C PHE A 56 26.03 -8.85 -9.82
N GLY A 57 27.34 -9.10 -9.95
CA GLY A 57 28.36 -8.07 -10.14
C GLY A 57 28.78 -7.33 -8.86
N LEU A 58 28.45 -7.88 -7.69
CA LEU A 58 28.86 -7.34 -6.39
C LEU A 58 30.39 -7.37 -6.21
N PRO A 59 30.97 -6.39 -5.49
CA PRO A 59 32.36 -6.49 -5.05
C PRO A 59 32.59 -7.73 -4.16
N GLU A 60 33.60 -8.54 -4.46
CA GLU A 60 33.84 -9.83 -3.76
C GLU A 60 33.99 -9.68 -2.23
N GLY A 61 34.57 -8.57 -1.77
CA GLY A 61 34.77 -8.30 -0.34
C GLY A 61 33.49 -8.12 0.48
N VAL A 62 32.34 -7.82 -0.14
CA VAL A 62 31.07 -7.65 0.58
C VAL A 62 30.44 -8.98 0.98
N LEU A 63 30.80 -10.07 0.28
CA LEU A 63 30.23 -11.41 0.49
C LEU A 63 30.72 -12.07 1.77
N THR A 64 31.74 -11.50 2.42
CA THR A 64 32.33 -12.03 3.66
C THR A 64 32.46 -10.94 4.71
N VAL A 65 32.38 -11.32 5.98
CA VAL A 65 32.47 -10.41 7.13
C VAL A 65 33.89 -10.45 7.68
N ALA A 66 34.52 -9.29 7.83
CA ALA A 66 35.88 -9.20 8.36
C ALA A 66 35.91 -9.46 9.87
N SER A 67 36.88 -10.23 10.36
CA SER A 67 37.10 -10.39 11.80
C SER A 67 37.40 -9.05 12.49
N VAL A 68 36.96 -8.88 13.73
CA VAL A 68 37.33 -7.74 14.57
C VAL A 68 38.64 -8.05 15.30
N ASN A 69 39.67 -7.22 15.13
CA ASN A 69 40.96 -7.34 15.81
C ASN A 69 41.28 -6.02 16.53
N CYS A 70 40.88 -5.92 17.81
CA CYS A 70 40.96 -4.68 18.57
C CYS A 70 42.41 -4.24 18.82
N THR A 71 42.75 -3.01 18.45
CA THR A 71 43.96 -2.31 18.91
C THR A 71 43.82 -1.92 20.38
N GLN A 72 42.62 -1.46 20.74
CA GLN A 72 42.26 -1.09 22.10
C GLN A 72 40.78 -1.41 22.36
N VAL A 73 40.47 -1.81 23.59
CA VAL A 73 39.13 -2.11 24.06
C VAL A 73 38.75 -1.12 25.17
N PHE A 74 37.53 -0.60 25.11
CA PHE A 74 36.99 0.39 26.05
C PHE A 74 35.78 -0.18 26.77
N SER A 75 35.71 0.02 28.09
CA SER A 75 34.59 -0.43 28.91
C SER A 75 33.50 0.63 29.09
N SER A 76 33.56 1.76 28.40
CA SER A 76 32.52 2.79 28.38
C SER A 76 32.46 3.52 27.05
N THR A 77 31.27 3.99 26.69
CA THR A 77 31.02 4.81 25.49
C THR A 77 31.81 6.10 25.50
N SER A 78 31.86 6.80 26.64
CA SER A 78 32.63 8.04 26.80
C SER A 78 34.13 7.86 26.52
N ALA A 79 34.74 6.78 27.00
CA ALA A 79 36.17 6.54 26.80
C ALA A 79 36.48 6.16 25.34
N LEU A 80 35.57 5.44 24.67
CA LEU A 80 35.68 5.17 23.24
C LEU A 80 35.55 6.46 22.43
N VAL A 81 34.59 7.33 22.76
CA VAL A 81 34.41 8.63 22.11
C VAL A 81 35.64 9.52 22.29
N ASP A 82 36.20 9.59 23.49
CA ASP A 82 37.42 10.36 23.78
C ASP A 82 38.65 9.88 22.99
N ALA A 83 38.69 8.58 22.64
CA ALA A 83 39.78 7.97 21.89
C ALA A 83 39.60 8.04 20.35
N ALA A 84 38.35 8.13 19.88
CA ALA A 84 38.05 8.25 18.47
C ALA A 84 38.43 9.63 17.93
N SER A 85 38.83 9.69 16.66
CA SER A 85 39.07 10.96 15.98
C SER A 85 38.81 10.85 14.48
N LYS A 86 38.70 12.00 13.81
CA LYS A 86 38.51 12.08 12.36
C LYS A 86 39.79 11.76 11.55
N GLU A 87 40.92 11.57 12.21
CA GLU A 87 42.26 11.42 11.62
C GLU A 87 43.03 10.26 12.27
N MET A 88 42.38 9.11 12.43
CA MET A 88 43.00 7.91 12.99
C MET A 88 44.02 7.30 12.03
N ASP A 89 45.08 6.70 12.59
CA ASP A 89 46.08 5.99 11.79
C ASP A 89 45.47 4.73 11.14
N ALA A 90 45.89 4.43 9.91
CA ALA A 90 45.46 3.23 9.19
C ALA A 90 45.70 1.95 10.02
N GLY A 91 44.71 1.05 10.04
CA GLY A 91 44.74 -0.19 10.82
C GLY A 91 44.28 -0.05 12.27
N THR A 92 44.00 1.17 12.74
CA THR A 92 43.47 1.39 14.10
C THR A 92 42.08 0.78 14.23
N THR A 93 41.90 -0.10 15.22
CA THR A 93 40.61 -0.69 15.59
C THR A 93 40.30 -0.37 17.05
N LEU A 94 39.30 0.48 17.30
CA LEU A 94 38.81 0.79 18.64
C LEU A 94 37.54 -0.01 18.92
N CYS A 95 37.52 -0.76 20.01
CA CYS A 95 36.41 -1.64 20.34
C CYS A 95 35.68 -1.23 21.62
N LEU A 96 34.36 -1.35 21.62
CA LEU A 96 33.55 -1.32 22.83
C LEU A 96 33.45 -2.73 23.40
N ALA A 97 33.75 -2.90 24.70
CA ALA A 97 33.66 -4.19 25.37
C ALA A 97 32.22 -4.73 25.41
N ASP A 98 32.06 -6.00 25.80
CA ASP A 98 30.74 -6.58 26.04
C ASP A 98 30.01 -5.83 27.16
N GLY A 99 28.74 -5.49 26.91
CA GLY A 99 27.90 -4.83 27.90
C GLY A 99 26.72 -4.07 27.32
N GLU A 100 25.83 -3.63 28.21
CA GLU A 100 24.76 -2.67 27.92
C GLU A 100 25.22 -1.26 28.31
N TYR A 101 24.97 -0.30 27.43
CA TYR A 101 25.42 1.09 27.55
C TYR A 101 24.23 2.03 27.33
N SER A 102 23.82 2.73 28.38
CA SER A 102 22.63 3.60 28.36
C SER A 102 22.94 5.10 28.35
N GLY A 103 24.21 5.47 28.17
CA GLY A 103 24.63 6.86 28.08
C GLY A 103 24.74 7.31 26.63
N ASP A 104 24.70 8.61 26.40
CA ASP A 104 24.84 9.20 25.07
C ASP A 104 26.11 8.71 24.35
N PHE A 105 25.99 8.50 23.05
CA PHE A 105 27.07 8.02 22.20
C PHE A 105 27.18 8.88 20.93
N GLN A 106 27.91 9.98 21.07
CA GLN A 106 28.16 10.96 20.01
C GLN A 106 29.55 10.69 19.42
N LEU A 107 29.59 9.83 18.41
CA LEU A 107 30.84 9.32 17.83
C LEU A 107 31.14 10.03 16.50
N SER A 108 32.37 10.49 16.33
CA SER A 108 32.89 10.91 15.02
C SER A 108 34.27 10.31 14.80
N PHE A 109 34.40 9.44 13.80
CA PHE A 109 35.66 8.71 13.57
C PHE A 109 35.97 8.51 12.09
N GLY A 110 37.25 8.44 11.75
CA GLY A 110 37.69 8.27 10.36
C GLY A 110 39.17 8.51 10.20
N GLY A 111 39.60 8.73 8.96
CA GLY A 111 40.99 9.00 8.60
C GLY A 111 41.31 8.42 7.22
N ASN A 112 42.59 8.21 6.95
CA ASN A 112 43.06 7.70 5.65
C ASN A 112 43.48 6.23 5.78
N GLY A 113 42.49 5.35 5.96
CA GLY A 113 42.70 3.90 5.96
C GLY A 113 43.06 3.36 4.56
N THR A 114 43.33 2.06 4.51
CA THR A 114 43.56 1.32 3.26
C THR A 114 42.76 0.03 3.25
N LEU A 115 42.66 -0.64 2.09
CA LEU A 115 41.99 -1.94 1.99
C LEU A 115 42.58 -2.98 2.97
N GLU A 116 43.91 -3.01 3.09
CA GLU A 116 44.62 -3.95 3.98
C GLU A 116 44.65 -3.50 5.44
N GLN A 117 44.55 -2.19 5.69
CA GLN A 117 44.58 -1.60 7.03
C GLN A 117 43.44 -0.58 7.20
N PRO A 118 42.19 -1.05 7.26
CA PRO A 118 41.04 -0.17 7.48
C PRO A 118 41.07 0.42 8.90
N ILE A 119 40.38 1.54 9.08
CA ILE A 119 40.10 2.14 10.39
C ILE A 119 38.76 1.58 10.85
N LYS A 120 38.67 1.08 12.09
CA LYS A 120 37.45 0.41 12.58
C LYS A 120 37.03 0.90 13.96
N VAL A 121 35.74 1.14 14.13
CA VAL A 121 35.07 1.14 15.43
C VAL A 121 34.13 -0.06 15.47
N ALA A 122 34.24 -0.89 16.52
CA ALA A 122 33.48 -2.13 16.59
C ALA A 122 33.04 -2.53 18.01
N ALA A 123 32.15 -3.50 18.13
CA ALA A 123 32.07 -4.32 19.35
C ALA A 123 33.30 -5.23 19.44
N GLU A 124 33.83 -5.44 20.65
CA GLU A 124 34.90 -6.42 20.88
C GLU A 124 34.48 -7.82 20.43
N ASN A 125 33.27 -8.23 20.85
CA ASN A 125 32.58 -9.39 20.31
C ASN A 125 31.27 -8.91 19.65
N PRO A 126 31.11 -9.08 18.32
CA PRO A 126 29.89 -8.66 17.61
C PRO A 126 28.60 -9.13 18.28
N GLY A 127 27.62 -8.23 18.38
CA GLY A 127 26.34 -8.49 19.02
C GLY A 127 26.36 -8.42 20.56
N LYS A 128 27.51 -8.18 21.21
CA LYS A 128 27.62 -8.13 22.68
C LYS A 128 27.78 -6.73 23.26
N ALA A 129 28.00 -5.71 22.42
CA ALA A 129 28.00 -4.30 22.82
C ALA A 129 26.68 -3.64 22.40
N ILE A 130 25.80 -3.41 23.38
CA ILE A 130 24.42 -2.96 23.19
C ILE A 130 24.28 -1.52 23.70
N LEU A 131 24.04 -0.59 22.80
CA LEU A 131 23.62 0.77 23.10
C LEU A 131 22.11 0.75 23.33
N LYS A 132 21.69 1.08 24.55
CA LYS A 132 20.30 0.90 25.01
C LYS A 132 19.71 2.19 25.56
N GLY A 133 18.85 2.83 24.78
CA GLY A 133 18.43 4.21 25.06
C GLY A 133 19.58 5.22 24.94
N GLY A 134 19.35 6.45 25.42
CA GLY A 134 20.31 7.55 25.29
C GLY A 134 20.40 8.12 23.88
N GLU A 135 21.01 9.30 23.72
CA GLU A 135 21.13 9.94 22.41
C GLU A 135 22.38 9.43 21.66
N VAL A 136 22.18 8.91 20.46
CA VAL A 136 23.24 8.34 19.62
C VAL A 136 23.33 9.08 18.29
N ALA A 137 24.55 9.46 17.90
CA ALA A 137 24.86 9.90 16.56
C ALA A 137 26.26 9.43 16.17
N ILE A 138 26.38 8.80 14.99
CA ILE A 138 27.65 8.33 14.45
C ILE A 138 27.94 9.02 13.13
N ASN A 139 29.04 9.75 13.08
CA ASN A 139 29.58 10.31 11.84
C ASN A 139 30.87 9.57 11.48
N MET A 140 30.94 8.98 10.29
CA MET A 140 32.15 8.35 9.77
C MET A 140 32.58 8.96 8.44
N GLY A 141 33.87 9.22 8.26
CA GLY A 141 34.39 9.92 7.07
C GLY A 141 35.81 9.49 6.72
N GLY A 142 36.35 10.06 5.64
CA GLY A 142 37.67 9.70 5.11
C GLY A 142 37.62 8.47 4.21
N SER A 143 38.65 7.62 4.24
CA SER A 143 38.75 6.43 3.38
C SER A 143 38.94 5.16 4.19
N TYR A 144 38.23 4.08 3.79
CA TYR A 144 38.32 2.75 4.43
C TYR A 144 38.03 2.76 5.93
N ALA A 145 37.03 3.54 6.35
CA ALA A 145 36.49 3.52 7.71
C ALA A 145 35.37 2.46 7.84
N GLN A 146 35.29 1.81 9.00
CA GLN A 146 34.37 0.70 9.25
C GLN A 146 33.66 0.83 10.61
N LEU A 147 32.35 0.57 10.62
CA LEU A 147 31.53 0.39 11.82
C LEU A 147 31.05 -1.07 11.86
N GLN A 148 31.27 -1.79 12.97
CA GLN A 148 30.94 -3.22 13.01
C GLN A 148 30.40 -3.74 14.34
N GLY A 149 29.35 -4.56 14.30
CA GLY A 149 29.00 -5.45 15.43
C GLY A 149 28.24 -4.81 16.59
N LEU A 150 27.84 -3.54 16.50
CA LEU A 150 27.09 -2.84 17.56
C LEU A 150 25.58 -3.07 17.43
N ILE A 151 24.89 -3.16 18.58
CA ILE A 151 23.43 -3.18 18.65
C ILE A 151 22.94 -1.83 19.19
N PHE A 152 21.96 -1.24 18.53
CA PHE A 152 21.24 -0.03 18.91
C PHE A 152 19.81 -0.43 19.23
N ASP A 153 19.44 -0.45 20.51
CA ASP A 153 18.15 -0.90 21.02
C ASP A 153 17.42 0.25 21.71
N GLY A 154 16.35 0.75 21.10
CA GLY A 154 15.54 1.82 21.66
C GLY A 154 16.28 3.16 21.86
N VAL A 155 17.39 3.37 21.15
CA VAL A 155 18.21 4.60 21.23
C VAL A 155 17.46 5.80 20.66
N GLU A 156 17.80 7.00 21.11
CA GLU A 156 17.32 8.25 20.52
C GLU A 156 18.31 8.77 19.46
N TYR A 157 17.82 9.41 18.41
CA TYR A 157 18.66 10.04 17.39
C TYR A 157 18.03 11.34 16.86
N GLY A 158 18.87 12.27 16.40
CA GLY A 158 18.42 13.51 15.77
C GLY A 158 18.04 13.30 14.30
N SER A 159 18.54 14.15 13.41
CA SER A 159 18.27 14.03 11.96
C SER A 159 18.75 12.71 11.34
N ASN A 160 19.87 12.15 11.82
CA ASN A 160 20.36 10.84 11.39
C ASN A 160 21.00 10.07 12.56
N LEU A 161 20.86 8.75 12.59
CA LEU A 161 21.57 7.89 13.56
C LEU A 161 23.01 7.61 13.09
N ILE A 162 23.19 7.21 11.83
CA ILE A 162 24.50 7.00 11.20
C ILE A 162 24.59 7.85 9.93
N ALA A 163 25.66 8.63 9.80
CA ALA A 163 25.98 9.39 8.59
C ALA A 163 27.43 9.15 8.14
N THR A 164 27.62 8.90 6.84
CA THR A 164 28.96 8.63 6.29
C THR A 164 29.64 9.90 5.73
N ARG A 165 29.63 10.97 6.55
CA ARG A 165 30.38 12.21 6.29
C ARG A 165 30.73 12.94 7.59
N PHE A 166 31.69 13.86 7.52
CA PHE A 166 31.92 14.88 8.54
C PHE A 166 31.37 16.26 8.17
N GLY A 167 31.08 16.48 6.89
CA GLY A 167 30.54 17.73 6.34
C GLY A 167 30.51 17.68 4.82
N THR A 168 30.18 18.80 4.19
CA THR A 168 30.33 18.96 2.74
C THR A 168 31.81 18.90 2.36
N ASN A 169 32.14 18.18 1.29
CA ASN A 169 33.48 17.85 0.80
C ASN A 169 34.32 16.97 1.73
N ASP A 170 33.71 16.40 2.77
CA ASP A 170 34.38 15.55 3.75
C ASP A 170 33.54 14.30 3.99
N LEU A 171 33.56 13.42 2.98
CA LEU A 171 32.71 12.24 2.85
C LEU A 171 33.47 10.95 3.17
N CYS A 172 32.74 9.85 3.28
CA CYS A 172 33.32 8.52 3.38
C CYS A 172 33.50 7.88 2.00
N HIS A 173 34.68 7.30 1.75
CA HIS A 173 34.98 6.55 0.53
C HIS A 173 35.48 5.14 0.87
N ASN A 174 35.00 4.10 0.17
CA ASN A 174 35.35 2.70 0.45
C ASN A 174 35.05 2.28 1.89
N CYS A 175 33.97 2.79 2.47
CA CYS A 175 33.61 2.59 3.87
C CYS A 175 32.63 1.43 4.04
N ARG A 176 32.54 0.86 5.26
CA ARG A 176 31.67 -0.29 5.52
C ARG A 176 30.94 -0.18 6.85
N ILE A 177 29.64 -0.42 6.83
CA ILE A 177 28.78 -0.60 8.00
C ILE A 177 28.30 -2.05 7.93
N SER A 178 28.66 -2.87 8.92
CA SER A 178 28.39 -4.31 8.84
C SER A 178 28.04 -4.90 10.20
N GLU A 179 27.26 -5.97 10.22
CA GLU A 179 26.95 -6.71 11.45
C GLU A 179 26.30 -5.83 12.53
N ILE A 180 25.57 -4.77 12.17
CA ILE A 180 24.86 -3.94 13.16
C ILE A 180 23.40 -4.37 13.29
N ALA A 181 22.78 -4.07 14.43
CA ALA A 181 21.34 -4.14 14.60
C ALA A 181 20.79 -2.81 15.09
N ILE A 182 19.86 -2.21 14.36
CA ILE A 182 19.10 -1.02 14.78
C ILE A 182 17.66 -1.48 15.02
N ILE A 183 17.21 -1.40 16.27
CA ILE A 183 15.92 -1.90 16.73
C ILE A 183 15.22 -0.76 17.47
N ASP A 184 14.05 -0.37 16.99
CA ASP A 184 13.14 0.58 17.64
C ASP A 184 13.80 1.92 18.02
N ALA A 185 14.75 2.39 17.21
CA ALA A 185 15.39 3.69 17.39
C ALA A 185 14.37 4.83 17.21
N LYS A 186 14.42 5.81 18.12
CA LYS A 186 13.44 6.88 18.26
C LYS A 186 14.02 8.20 17.79
N ALA A 187 13.42 8.80 16.77
CA ALA A 187 13.81 10.15 16.39
C ALA A 187 13.37 11.17 17.45
N GLN A 188 14.16 12.22 17.64
CA GLN A 188 13.82 13.35 18.49
C GLN A 188 12.75 14.26 17.86
N ASP A 189 12.66 14.24 16.52
CA ASP A 189 11.67 14.96 15.72
C ASP A 189 10.70 13.97 15.03
N ASP A 190 9.69 14.48 14.32
CA ASP A 190 8.76 13.70 13.48
C ASP A 190 9.35 13.24 12.14
N TYR A 191 10.67 13.41 11.94
CA TYR A 191 11.45 12.98 10.79
C TYR A 191 12.85 12.50 11.20
N GLY A 192 13.53 11.78 10.31
CA GLY A 192 14.96 11.45 10.44
C GLY A 192 15.33 10.17 9.70
N ILE A 193 16.61 9.91 9.46
CA ILE A 193 17.11 8.76 8.68
C ILE A 193 17.98 7.86 9.56
N LEU A 194 17.78 6.54 9.54
CA LEU A 194 18.61 5.64 10.36
C LEU A 194 20.04 5.54 9.80
N VAL A 195 20.16 5.29 8.49
CA VAL A 195 21.46 5.21 7.82
C VAL A 195 21.48 6.14 6.60
N HIS A 196 22.16 7.27 6.76
CA HIS A 196 22.31 8.28 5.70
C HIS A 196 23.69 8.16 5.04
N ILE A 197 23.70 7.59 3.84
CA ILE A 197 24.93 7.24 3.13
C ILE A 197 25.31 8.38 2.18
N TYR A 198 26.48 8.96 2.45
CA TYR A 198 27.20 9.91 1.62
C TYR A 198 28.50 9.29 1.07
N GLY A 199 29.05 9.89 0.02
CA GLY A 199 30.33 9.50 -0.55
C GLY A 199 30.24 8.29 -1.47
N LYS A 200 31.37 7.59 -1.71
CA LYS A 200 31.46 6.59 -2.78
C LYS A 200 31.91 5.23 -2.27
N ASP A 201 31.38 4.17 -2.88
CA ASP A 201 31.77 2.79 -2.60
C ASP A 201 31.56 2.42 -1.12
N VAL A 202 30.42 2.82 -0.55
CA VAL A 202 30.05 2.50 0.84
C VAL A 202 29.20 1.24 0.87
N TRP A 203 29.53 0.31 1.77
CA TRP A 203 28.79 -0.92 1.98
C TRP A 203 27.97 -0.86 3.28
N LEU A 204 26.72 -1.31 3.20
CA LEU A 204 25.84 -1.63 4.32
C LEU A 204 25.45 -3.10 4.19
N ASP A 205 25.96 -3.95 5.06
CA ASP A 205 25.79 -5.40 4.89
C ASP A 205 25.58 -6.18 6.18
N HIS A 206 24.97 -7.37 6.06
CA HIS A 206 24.78 -8.31 7.17
C HIS A 206 24.15 -7.67 8.42
N SER A 207 23.18 -6.77 8.23
CA SER A 207 22.64 -5.96 9.32
C SER A 207 21.12 -6.13 9.48
N VAL A 208 20.63 -5.79 10.66
CA VAL A 208 19.19 -5.70 10.96
C VAL A 208 18.83 -4.24 11.16
N ILE A 209 17.80 -3.76 10.47
CA ILE A 209 17.29 -2.39 10.59
C ILE A 209 15.77 -2.45 10.71
N SER A 210 15.24 -2.07 11.86
CA SER A 210 13.82 -2.28 12.16
C SER A 210 13.20 -1.24 13.09
N GLY A 211 11.88 -1.05 12.97
CA GLY A 211 11.09 -0.32 13.97
C GLY A 211 11.00 1.20 13.77
N LYS A 212 11.37 1.71 12.59
CA LYS A 212 11.31 3.16 12.33
C LYS A 212 9.88 3.64 12.07
N THR A 213 9.39 4.59 12.87
CA THR A 213 8.00 5.08 12.82
C THR A 213 7.83 6.50 12.24
N VAL A 214 8.88 7.32 12.21
CA VAL A 214 8.83 8.73 11.77
C VAL A 214 9.10 8.91 10.27
N GLN A 215 8.88 10.12 9.74
CA GLN A 215 9.08 10.51 8.33
C GLN A 215 10.57 10.40 7.88
N ASN A 216 10.81 10.45 6.57
CA ASN A 216 12.04 10.16 5.81
C ASN A 216 12.34 8.66 5.67
N PRO A 217 13.05 8.22 4.62
CA PRO A 217 13.40 6.81 4.43
C PRO A 217 14.22 6.23 5.60
N MET A 218 14.19 4.90 5.78
CA MET A 218 15.08 4.24 6.76
C MET A 218 16.55 4.37 6.33
N ILE A 219 16.82 4.14 5.06
CA ILE A 219 18.15 4.22 4.44
C ILE A 219 18.07 5.18 3.24
N SER A 220 18.99 6.15 3.20
CA SER A 220 19.04 7.15 2.13
C SER A 220 20.42 7.21 1.50
N PHE A 221 20.49 7.19 0.17
CA PHE A 221 21.71 7.52 -0.56
C PHE A 221 21.66 9.02 -0.89
N ASN A 222 22.52 9.80 -0.24
CA ASN A 222 22.53 11.24 -0.41
C ASN A 222 22.97 11.62 -1.82
N ARG A 223 22.04 12.20 -2.56
CA ARG A 223 22.30 12.74 -3.91
C ARG A 223 21.80 14.17 -4.05
N TRP A 224 21.69 14.87 -2.93
CA TRP A 224 21.43 16.30 -2.90
C TRP A 224 22.69 17.07 -3.32
N VAL A 225 22.49 18.13 -4.11
CA VAL A 225 23.53 19.04 -4.57
C VAL A 225 23.04 20.48 -4.47
N ASP A 226 23.94 21.43 -4.28
CA ASP A 226 23.64 22.86 -4.33
C ASP A 226 23.83 23.40 -5.77
N ASP A 227 22.89 24.21 -6.25
CA ASP A 227 22.96 24.78 -7.60
C ASP A 227 24.15 25.72 -7.81
N SER A 228 24.68 26.30 -6.72
CA SER A 228 25.87 27.15 -6.77
C SER A 228 27.19 26.40 -6.91
N TRP A 229 27.19 25.08 -6.71
CA TRP A 229 28.38 24.25 -6.85
C TRP A 229 28.76 24.05 -8.31
N ASP A 230 30.07 23.98 -8.58
CA ASP A 230 30.53 23.56 -9.90
C ASP A 230 30.27 22.06 -10.12
N GLU A 231 30.28 21.65 -11.39
CA GLU A 231 29.96 20.27 -11.78
C GLU A 231 30.88 19.23 -11.11
N ALA A 232 32.14 19.57 -10.92
CA ALA A 232 33.10 18.69 -10.25
C ALA A 232 32.73 18.45 -8.78
N THR A 233 32.31 19.50 -8.09
CA THR A 233 31.85 19.44 -6.69
C THR A 233 30.54 18.67 -6.60
N LYS A 234 29.58 18.92 -7.49
CA LYS A 234 28.33 18.13 -7.57
C LYS A 234 28.64 16.64 -7.71
N LEU A 235 29.46 16.26 -8.68
CA LEU A 235 29.86 14.86 -8.92
C LEU A 235 30.65 14.23 -7.77
N ALA A 236 31.37 15.03 -6.98
CA ALA A 236 32.09 14.55 -5.80
C ALA A 236 31.14 14.23 -4.64
N GLU A 237 30.05 15.00 -4.51
CA GLU A 237 29.07 14.90 -3.41
C GLU A 237 27.98 13.83 -3.61
N LEU A 238 27.75 13.41 -4.84
CA LEU A 238 26.76 12.38 -5.16
C LEU A 238 27.19 11.01 -4.64
N ALA A 239 26.31 10.38 -3.85
CA ALA A 239 26.45 8.99 -3.49
C ALA A 239 26.44 8.08 -4.72
N GLN A 240 27.46 7.22 -4.83
CA GLN A 240 27.68 6.33 -5.98
C GLN A 240 28.37 5.03 -5.53
N GLY A 241 28.05 3.90 -6.17
CA GLY A 241 28.71 2.62 -5.87
C GLY A 241 28.28 2.02 -4.53
N ILE A 242 27.11 2.41 -4.02
CA ILE A 242 26.64 1.97 -2.70
C ILE A 242 26.20 0.51 -2.80
N VAL A 243 26.59 -0.31 -1.82
CA VAL A 243 26.19 -1.72 -1.76
C VAL A 243 25.35 -1.96 -0.51
N VAL A 244 24.12 -2.41 -0.69
CA VAL A 244 23.23 -2.88 0.37
C VAL A 244 23.05 -4.37 0.18
N TYR A 245 23.71 -5.18 1.01
CA TYR A 245 23.81 -6.62 0.83
C TYR A 245 23.46 -7.42 2.07
N ASN A 246 22.61 -8.44 1.94
CA ASN A 246 22.35 -9.41 3.00
C ASN A 246 21.78 -8.81 4.30
N ASN A 247 20.90 -7.81 4.19
CA ASN A 247 20.27 -7.16 5.33
C ASN A 247 18.81 -7.60 5.54
N TYR A 248 18.37 -7.58 6.80
CA TYR A 248 16.95 -7.61 7.18
C TYR A 248 16.47 -6.19 7.48
N ILE A 249 15.54 -5.68 6.66
CA ILE A 249 14.99 -4.32 6.78
C ILE A 249 13.48 -4.45 6.96
N ALA A 250 12.95 -4.07 8.14
CA ALA A 250 11.58 -4.47 8.46
C ALA A 250 10.84 -3.56 9.44
N ASN A 251 9.55 -3.84 9.61
CA ASN A 251 8.67 -3.25 10.62
C ASN A 251 8.67 -1.71 10.52
N ARG A 252 8.24 -1.21 9.36
CA ARG A 252 8.00 0.22 9.12
C ARG A 252 6.48 0.42 9.06
N PRO A 253 5.82 0.69 10.21
CA PRO A 253 4.37 0.76 10.26
C PRO A 253 3.84 2.00 9.52
N PRO A 254 2.53 2.04 9.22
CA PRO A 254 1.87 3.28 8.82
C PRO A 254 2.11 4.40 9.83
N ALA A 255 2.29 5.62 9.33
CA ALA A 255 2.53 6.80 10.14
C ALA A 255 1.28 7.24 10.92
N ASN A 256 1.45 8.16 11.89
CA ASN A 256 0.36 8.82 12.60
C ASN A 256 -0.66 7.87 13.25
N ASN A 257 -0.17 6.74 13.78
CA ASN A 257 -0.97 5.71 14.45
C ASN A 257 -2.06 5.07 13.58
N LYS A 258 -1.96 5.17 12.25
CA LYS A 258 -2.91 4.53 11.33
C LYS A 258 -2.74 3.00 11.32
N MET A 259 -3.82 2.28 11.00
CA MET A 259 -3.74 0.84 10.76
C MET A 259 -3.27 0.50 9.34
N TYR A 260 -3.60 1.36 8.38
CA TYR A 260 -3.13 1.28 7.00
C TYR A 260 -2.71 2.67 6.50
N ALA A 261 -1.67 2.71 5.68
CA ALA A 261 -1.25 3.95 5.04
C ALA A 261 -2.23 4.35 3.92
N GLY A 262 -2.50 5.64 3.80
CA GLY A 262 -3.29 6.22 2.72
C GLY A 262 -2.45 6.54 1.49
N SER A 263 -3.11 6.86 0.38
CA SER A 263 -2.45 7.23 -0.88
C SER A 263 -1.67 8.56 -0.82
N SER A 264 -1.94 9.40 0.19
CA SER A 264 -1.23 10.66 0.42
C SER A 264 -0.01 10.53 1.35
N ASP A 265 0.17 9.38 2.01
CA ASP A 265 1.35 9.14 2.84
C ASP A 265 2.58 8.93 1.94
N ASN A 266 3.65 9.68 2.19
CA ASN A 266 4.83 9.79 1.33
C ASN A 266 6.07 10.05 2.19
N ASP A 267 7.26 9.73 1.68
CA ASP A 267 8.55 9.89 2.36
C ASP A 267 8.70 8.93 3.56
N TYR A 268 8.19 7.70 3.39
CA TYR A 268 8.30 6.61 4.37
C TYR A 268 8.94 5.34 3.78
N GLU A 269 9.77 5.47 2.74
CA GLU A 269 10.41 4.33 2.07
C GLU A 269 11.29 3.50 3.03
N ALA A 270 11.56 2.23 2.71
CA ALA A 270 12.66 1.52 3.36
C ALA A 270 14.00 2.04 2.83
N ILE A 271 14.14 2.13 1.50
CA ILE A 271 15.34 2.65 0.83
C ILE A 271 14.96 3.70 -0.20
N ARG A 272 15.70 4.81 -0.20
CA ARG A 272 15.71 5.78 -1.30
C ARG A 272 17.12 5.95 -1.87
N THR A 273 17.29 5.70 -3.16
CA THR A 273 18.63 5.73 -3.81
C THR A 273 19.02 7.09 -4.41
N GLY A 274 18.20 8.13 -4.24
CA GLY A 274 18.48 9.45 -4.78
C GLY A 274 17.31 10.43 -4.74
N LEU A 275 17.37 11.44 -5.60
CA LEU A 275 16.37 12.51 -5.74
C LEU A 275 15.98 12.69 -7.20
N SER A 276 14.80 13.28 -7.44
CA SER A 276 14.34 13.58 -8.80
C SER A 276 15.29 14.49 -9.56
N PHE A 277 15.92 15.49 -8.93
CA PHE A 277 16.79 16.42 -9.66
C PHE A 277 18.13 15.80 -10.13
N THR A 278 18.57 14.70 -9.52
CA THR A 278 19.90 14.10 -9.75
C THR A 278 19.86 12.66 -10.26
N HIS A 279 18.71 12.24 -10.80
CA HIS A 279 18.50 10.88 -11.28
C HIS A 279 19.33 10.51 -12.52
N HIS A 280 19.62 11.49 -13.38
CA HIS A 280 20.38 11.32 -14.62
C HIS A 280 21.87 11.03 -14.38
N TYR A 281 22.38 11.37 -13.19
CA TYR A 281 23.73 10.98 -12.80
C TYR A 281 23.80 9.47 -12.50
N PRO A 282 24.90 8.78 -12.84
CA PRO A 282 25.05 7.37 -12.49
C PRO A 282 24.99 7.12 -10.97
N GLY A 283 24.19 6.13 -10.57
CA GLY A 283 24.16 5.56 -9.22
C GLY A 283 25.15 4.40 -9.07
N ASN A 284 25.17 3.47 -10.03
CA ASN A 284 26.04 2.28 -10.02
C ASN A 284 26.00 1.49 -8.71
N SER A 285 24.84 1.50 -8.04
CA SER A 285 24.64 0.94 -6.71
C SER A 285 23.96 -0.42 -6.76
N PHE A 286 24.13 -1.21 -5.71
CA PHE A 286 23.65 -2.58 -5.61
C PHE A 286 22.73 -2.69 -4.39
N ILE A 287 21.52 -3.21 -4.60
CA ILE A 287 20.60 -3.62 -3.54
C ILE A 287 20.34 -5.09 -3.79
N VAL A 288 21.09 -5.96 -3.13
CA VAL A 288 21.14 -7.39 -3.46
C VAL A 288 20.97 -8.28 -2.23
N ARG A 289 20.18 -9.35 -2.35
CA ARG A 289 20.02 -10.36 -1.29
C ARG A 289 19.49 -9.80 0.04
N ASN A 290 18.58 -8.84 0.01
CA ASN A 290 17.98 -8.28 1.22
C ASN A 290 16.54 -8.78 1.42
N VAL A 291 16.08 -8.76 2.67
CA VAL A 291 14.68 -8.95 3.03
C VAL A 291 14.06 -7.62 3.42
N PHE A 292 12.93 -7.27 2.80
CA PHE A 292 12.06 -6.17 3.16
C PHE A 292 10.76 -6.76 3.69
N GLU A 293 10.47 -6.61 4.98
CA GLU A 293 9.29 -7.24 5.59
C GLU A 293 8.46 -6.23 6.39
N ARG A 294 7.15 -6.18 6.16
CA ARG A 294 6.25 -5.20 6.82
C ARG A 294 6.73 -3.76 6.62
N ILE A 295 7.09 -3.42 5.39
CA ILE A 295 7.31 -2.03 4.98
C ILE A 295 5.96 -1.46 4.57
N GLN A 296 5.24 -0.86 5.52
CA GLN A 296 3.82 -0.50 5.41
C GLN A 296 3.58 1.01 5.51
N GLY A 297 4.65 1.81 5.53
CA GLY A 297 4.58 3.26 5.70
C GLY A 297 4.02 4.02 4.50
N GLU A 298 4.30 3.58 3.27
CA GLU A 298 3.91 4.25 2.03
C GLU A 298 4.00 3.34 0.78
N ALA A 299 3.75 3.88 -0.40
CA ALA A 299 3.60 3.18 -1.68
C ALA A 299 4.92 2.66 -2.34
N GLU A 300 6.08 3.11 -1.89
CA GLU A 300 7.41 2.76 -2.40
C GLU A 300 8.22 2.03 -1.31
N VAL A 301 8.29 0.69 -1.39
CA VAL A 301 9.18 -0.10 -0.50
C VAL A 301 10.63 0.27 -0.77
N ILE A 302 11.00 0.20 -2.06
CA ILE A 302 12.28 0.68 -2.59
C ILE A 302 11.95 1.77 -3.59
N SER A 303 12.42 2.99 -3.32
CA SER A 303 12.33 4.12 -4.26
C SER A 303 13.69 4.32 -4.93
N ASN A 304 13.86 3.68 -6.08
CA ASN A 304 15.04 3.88 -6.91
C ASN A 304 14.92 5.20 -7.68
N LYS A 305 15.87 6.11 -7.43
CA LYS A 305 15.95 7.46 -8.03
C LYS A 305 17.35 7.73 -8.56
N GLY A 306 17.96 6.72 -9.18
CA GLY A 306 19.32 6.75 -9.71
C GLY A 306 19.50 5.73 -10.84
N SER A 307 20.51 5.95 -11.66
CA SER A 307 20.73 5.19 -12.90
C SER A 307 21.81 4.09 -12.76
N ASN A 308 21.75 3.05 -13.59
CA ASN A 308 22.71 1.93 -13.60
C ASN A 308 22.81 1.13 -12.28
N ASN A 309 21.74 1.13 -11.48
CA ASN A 309 21.66 0.35 -10.26
C ASN A 309 21.25 -1.10 -10.57
N VAL A 310 21.70 -2.01 -9.72
CA VAL A 310 21.32 -3.43 -9.72
C VAL A 310 20.48 -3.70 -8.48
N ILE A 311 19.22 -4.08 -8.68
CA ILE A 311 18.27 -4.42 -7.63
C ILE A 311 17.88 -5.88 -7.86
N ALA A 312 18.55 -6.79 -7.19
CA ALA A 312 18.45 -8.21 -7.52
C ALA A 312 18.39 -9.14 -6.32
N TYR A 313 17.71 -10.29 -6.47
CA TYR A 313 17.61 -11.32 -5.44
C TYR A 313 17.13 -10.80 -4.07
N ASN A 314 16.31 -9.75 -4.05
CA ASN A 314 15.67 -9.29 -2.82
C ASN A 314 14.35 -10.04 -2.62
N THR A 315 13.92 -10.17 -1.37
CA THR A 315 12.57 -10.65 -1.04
C THR A 315 11.79 -9.56 -0.33
N ILE A 316 10.66 -9.16 -0.91
CA ILE A 316 9.71 -8.21 -0.30
C ILE A 316 8.52 -9.00 0.21
N ARG A 317 8.15 -8.82 1.48
CA ARG A 317 7.09 -9.58 2.16
C ARG A 317 6.11 -8.66 2.87
N ASN A 318 4.81 -8.95 2.77
CA ASN A 318 3.75 -8.32 3.58
C ASN A 318 3.90 -6.79 3.70
N SER A 319 4.13 -6.13 2.57
CA SER A 319 4.51 -4.71 2.51
C SER A 319 3.51 -3.90 1.70
N TYR A 320 3.33 -2.64 2.08
CA TYR A 320 2.62 -1.67 1.25
C TYR A 320 3.48 -1.30 0.05
N GLY A 321 2.88 -1.33 -1.14
CA GLY A 321 3.51 -0.75 -2.31
C GLY A 321 4.48 -1.65 -3.05
N SER A 322 5.32 -1.02 -3.86
CA SER A 322 6.11 -1.68 -4.91
C SER A 322 7.61 -1.47 -4.75
N LEU A 323 8.40 -2.35 -5.36
CA LEU A 323 9.73 -2.01 -5.85
C LEU A 323 9.55 -1.00 -6.98
N THR A 324 9.92 0.25 -6.76
CA THR A 324 9.69 1.33 -7.71
C THR A 324 10.99 1.85 -8.30
N ASN A 325 11.15 1.71 -9.62
CA ASN A 325 12.04 2.57 -10.39
C ASN A 325 11.33 3.90 -10.64
N ARG A 326 11.50 4.84 -9.71
CA ARG A 326 10.77 6.11 -9.72
C ARG A 326 11.42 7.12 -10.66
N HIS A 327 12.76 7.09 -10.70
CA HIS A 327 13.59 7.86 -11.62
C HIS A 327 14.93 7.16 -11.86
N GLY A 328 15.64 7.59 -12.88
CA GLY A 328 16.94 7.06 -13.30
C GLY A 328 16.75 5.91 -14.28
N ASN A 329 17.71 5.77 -15.19
CA ASN A 329 17.63 4.85 -16.33
C ASN A 329 18.64 3.70 -16.24
N SER A 330 18.52 2.75 -17.17
CA SER A 330 19.48 1.64 -17.33
C SER A 330 19.64 0.75 -16.09
N ASN A 331 18.59 0.67 -15.25
CA ASN A 331 18.57 -0.16 -14.05
C ASN A 331 18.26 -1.63 -14.36
N LYS A 332 18.85 -2.54 -13.59
CA LYS A 332 18.59 -3.99 -13.65
C LYS A 332 17.78 -4.41 -12.44
N ILE A 333 16.60 -4.96 -12.68
CA ILE A 333 15.64 -5.42 -11.68
C ILE A 333 15.39 -6.90 -11.94
N GLU A 334 16.14 -7.77 -11.25
CA GLU A 334 16.24 -9.18 -11.65
C GLU A 334 16.16 -10.15 -10.47
N HIS A 335 15.52 -11.31 -10.65
CA HIS A 335 15.50 -12.39 -9.63
C HIS A 335 14.88 -11.99 -8.27
N ASN A 336 14.08 -10.93 -8.21
CA ASN A 336 13.42 -10.54 -6.97
C ASN A 336 12.18 -11.41 -6.72
N PHE A 337 11.93 -11.72 -5.44
CA PHE A 337 10.70 -12.37 -4.97
C PHE A 337 9.83 -11.32 -4.27
N ILE A 338 8.62 -11.10 -4.75
CA ILE A 338 7.66 -10.19 -4.12
C ILE A 338 6.47 -11.03 -3.68
N LEU A 339 6.31 -11.18 -2.37
CA LEU A 339 5.33 -12.05 -1.74
C LEU A 339 4.43 -11.18 -0.87
N SER A 340 3.28 -10.82 -1.41
CA SER A 340 2.41 -9.86 -0.73
C SER A 340 1.79 -10.39 0.56
N GLU A 341 1.69 -11.72 0.72
CA GLU A 341 1.06 -12.35 1.90
C GLU A 341 -0.30 -11.70 2.20
N ASP A 342 -1.10 -11.59 1.14
CA ASP A 342 -2.44 -11.02 1.12
C ASP A 342 -2.56 -9.58 1.63
N TYR A 343 -1.43 -8.84 1.67
CA TYR A 343 -1.45 -7.45 2.11
C TYR A 343 -2.27 -6.61 1.11
N PRO A 344 -3.40 -6.00 1.54
CA PRO A 344 -4.41 -5.50 0.61
C PRO A 344 -3.93 -4.34 -0.25
N LEU A 345 -2.87 -3.66 0.17
CA LEU A 345 -2.29 -2.53 -0.55
C LEU A 345 -0.96 -2.88 -1.25
N ALA A 346 -0.59 -4.17 -1.30
CA ALA A 346 0.66 -4.59 -1.90
C ALA A 346 0.68 -4.35 -3.41
N GLY A 347 1.86 -3.98 -3.91
CA GLY A 347 2.21 -3.94 -5.32
C GLY A 347 3.39 -4.86 -5.63
N GLY A 348 3.78 -4.89 -6.90
CA GLY A 348 4.93 -5.63 -7.42
C GLY A 348 6.05 -4.68 -7.84
N ILE A 349 6.26 -4.54 -9.15
CA ILE A 349 7.29 -3.69 -9.74
C ILE A 349 6.64 -2.53 -10.50
N ARG A 350 7.11 -1.31 -10.24
CA ARG A 350 6.68 -0.10 -10.98
C ARG A 350 7.88 0.54 -11.65
N ILE A 351 7.79 0.80 -12.95
CA ILE A 351 8.87 1.43 -13.71
C ILE A 351 8.41 2.70 -14.43
N ALA A 352 9.23 3.74 -14.26
CA ALA A 352 9.35 4.91 -15.12
C ALA A 352 10.77 4.91 -15.73
N ASP A 353 11.01 5.80 -16.70
CA ASP A 353 12.30 6.03 -17.36
C ASP A 353 12.74 4.88 -18.30
N ASP A 354 13.93 5.02 -18.89
CA ASP A 354 14.40 4.23 -20.02
C ASP A 354 15.41 3.12 -19.68
N GLY A 355 15.56 2.16 -20.60
CA GLY A 355 16.73 1.27 -20.63
C GLY A 355 16.73 0.16 -19.57
N HIS A 356 15.59 -0.10 -18.91
CA HIS A 356 15.49 -1.08 -17.83
C HIS A 356 15.51 -2.53 -18.31
N SER A 357 16.21 -3.40 -17.56
CA SER A 357 16.01 -4.85 -17.64
C SER A 357 15.19 -5.28 -16.42
N VAL A 358 14.01 -5.85 -16.66
CA VAL A 358 13.08 -6.37 -15.65
C VAL A 358 12.86 -7.84 -15.96
N VAL A 359 13.72 -8.70 -15.43
CA VAL A 359 13.76 -10.11 -15.84
C VAL A 359 13.76 -11.08 -14.68
N ASN A 360 13.10 -12.21 -14.87
CA ASN A 360 13.20 -13.34 -13.96
C ASN A 360 12.75 -13.04 -12.52
N ASN A 361 11.84 -12.08 -12.35
CA ASN A 361 11.22 -11.77 -11.06
C ASN A 361 9.98 -12.67 -10.84
N TYR A 362 9.75 -13.05 -9.59
CA TYR A 362 8.54 -13.76 -9.15
C TYR A 362 7.70 -12.82 -8.28
N ILE A 363 6.44 -12.63 -8.67
CA ILE A 363 5.50 -11.72 -8.02
C ILE A 363 4.22 -12.48 -7.71
N GLU A 364 3.90 -12.58 -6.43
CA GLU A 364 2.68 -13.22 -5.95
C GLU A 364 1.91 -12.25 -5.07
N GLY A 365 0.64 -12.07 -5.40
CA GLY A 365 -0.29 -11.44 -4.49
C GLY A 365 -0.40 -9.92 -4.60
N ALA A 366 -0.11 -9.27 -5.74
CA ALA A 366 -0.41 -7.84 -5.84
C ALA A 366 -1.94 -7.63 -5.65
N ARG A 367 -2.34 -6.76 -4.71
CA ARG A 367 -3.75 -6.64 -4.25
C ARG A 367 -4.38 -5.27 -4.45
N TYR A 368 -3.60 -4.21 -4.70
CA TYR A 368 -4.16 -2.86 -4.65
C TYR A 368 -4.94 -2.49 -5.93
N GLN A 369 -6.26 -2.70 -5.92
CA GLN A 369 -7.16 -2.46 -7.07
C GLN A 369 -7.40 -0.96 -7.37
N ASN A 370 -7.38 -0.10 -6.35
CA ASN A 370 -7.84 1.29 -6.47
C ASN A 370 -6.78 2.26 -7.03
N THR A 371 -5.75 1.75 -7.71
CA THR A 371 -4.70 2.57 -8.30
C THR A 371 -4.09 1.90 -9.52
N SER A 372 -3.78 2.70 -10.55
CA SER A 372 -3.02 2.25 -11.72
C SER A 372 -1.50 2.38 -11.52
N HIS A 373 -1.05 2.74 -10.32
CA HIS A 373 0.37 2.78 -9.97
C HIS A 373 0.85 1.48 -9.31
N HIS A 374 -0.05 0.55 -8.96
CA HIS A 374 0.29 -0.72 -8.30
C HIS A 374 -0.31 -1.88 -9.09
N GLY A 375 0.37 -3.01 -9.07
CA GLY A 375 0.06 -4.20 -9.86
C GLY A 375 1.25 -5.14 -9.86
N GLY A 376 1.19 -6.22 -10.64
CA GLY A 376 2.32 -7.14 -10.78
C GLY A 376 3.53 -6.43 -11.39
N ILE A 377 3.41 -6.01 -12.65
CA ILE A 377 4.36 -5.10 -13.30
C ILE A 377 3.60 -3.92 -13.90
N VAL A 378 4.02 -2.70 -13.55
CA VAL A 378 3.43 -1.44 -14.02
C VAL A 378 4.43 -0.68 -14.88
N LEU A 379 4.09 -0.51 -16.15
CA LEU A 379 4.74 0.41 -17.08
C LEU A 379 4.02 1.76 -16.99
N LEU A 380 4.65 2.76 -16.38
CA LEU A 380 4.02 4.08 -16.26
C LEU A 380 4.02 4.84 -17.58
N GLY A 381 2.94 5.57 -17.82
CA GLY A 381 2.91 6.55 -18.89
C GLY A 381 3.79 7.77 -18.60
N TYR A 382 3.98 8.59 -19.62
CA TYR A 382 4.88 9.74 -19.67
C TYR A 382 4.12 11.08 -19.66
N ASP A 383 4.58 12.05 -18.86
CA ASP A 383 3.93 13.36 -18.72
C ASP A 383 4.67 14.57 -19.31
N GLY A 384 5.72 14.34 -20.11
CA GLY A 384 6.50 15.42 -20.70
C GLY A 384 7.76 15.79 -19.92
N ALA A 385 8.01 15.15 -18.77
CA ALA A 385 9.15 15.43 -17.90
C ALA A 385 10.49 15.00 -18.51
N GLY A 386 11.47 15.90 -18.49
CA GLY A 386 12.83 15.61 -18.94
C GLY A 386 13.76 15.21 -17.79
N ASP A 387 15.05 15.08 -18.12
CA ASP A 387 16.10 14.81 -17.15
C ASP A 387 16.17 15.93 -16.09
N GLY A 388 16.19 15.54 -14.82
CA GLY A 388 16.19 16.45 -13.66
C GLY A 388 14.82 16.97 -13.23
N ASP A 389 13.73 16.64 -13.96
CA ASP A 389 12.37 16.97 -13.55
C ASP A 389 11.80 15.98 -12.52
N ASN A 390 10.76 16.39 -11.79
CA ASN A 390 10.06 15.57 -10.80
C ASN A 390 8.82 14.81 -11.34
N GLY A 391 8.49 14.98 -12.63
CA GLY A 391 7.45 14.22 -13.30
C GLY A 391 7.86 12.77 -13.58
N TYR A 392 7.21 12.13 -14.54
CA TYR A 392 7.57 10.77 -14.97
C TYR A 392 8.18 10.86 -16.36
N GLN A 393 9.43 10.43 -16.51
CA GLN A 393 10.09 10.37 -17.81
C GLN A 393 9.55 9.18 -18.62
N GLN A 394 9.83 9.18 -19.93
CA GLN A 394 9.30 8.19 -20.86
C GLN A 394 9.82 6.79 -20.53
N VAL A 395 8.88 5.86 -20.29
CA VAL A 395 9.20 4.43 -20.37
C VAL A 395 9.49 4.08 -21.82
N GLU A 396 10.76 3.87 -22.14
CA GLU A 396 11.22 3.45 -23.45
C GLU A 396 12.40 2.49 -23.40
N ASN A 397 12.51 1.63 -24.43
CA ASN A 397 13.61 0.68 -24.57
C ASN A 397 13.79 -0.18 -23.32
N VAL A 398 12.72 -0.83 -22.86
CA VAL A 398 12.72 -1.67 -21.64
C VAL A 398 12.51 -3.14 -21.99
N HIS A 399 13.26 -4.04 -21.35
CA HIS A 399 13.15 -5.48 -21.54
C HIS A 399 12.48 -6.13 -20.35
N VAL A 400 11.24 -6.59 -20.56
CA VAL A 400 10.41 -7.24 -19.55
C VAL A 400 10.26 -8.70 -19.97
N ALA A 401 11.04 -9.59 -19.37
CA ALA A 401 11.08 -10.98 -19.82
C ALA A 401 11.24 -12.03 -18.74
N ASN A 402 10.63 -13.20 -18.97
CA ASN A 402 10.71 -14.34 -18.06
C ASN A 402 10.30 -14.01 -16.63
N ASN A 403 9.39 -13.05 -16.41
CA ASN A 403 8.81 -12.83 -15.09
C ASN A 403 7.63 -13.79 -14.89
N THR A 404 7.38 -14.19 -13.64
CA THR A 404 6.15 -14.89 -13.24
C THR A 404 5.34 -13.97 -12.34
N ILE A 405 4.10 -13.69 -12.71
CA ILE A 405 3.12 -12.99 -11.88
C ILE A 405 1.97 -13.96 -11.63
N VAL A 406 1.60 -14.15 -10.37
CA VAL A 406 0.55 -15.09 -9.99
C VAL A 406 -0.39 -14.46 -8.97
N ASP A 407 -1.67 -14.84 -9.05
CA ASP A 407 -2.68 -14.48 -8.05
C ASP A 407 -2.66 -12.97 -7.76
N SER A 408 -2.73 -12.15 -8.80
CA SER A 408 -2.51 -10.69 -8.69
C SER A 408 -3.59 -9.91 -9.44
N VAL A 409 -4.06 -8.83 -8.84
CA VAL A 409 -4.84 -7.78 -9.54
C VAL A 409 -3.87 -6.94 -10.37
N ASN A 410 -4.36 -6.26 -11.42
CA ASN A 410 -3.54 -5.38 -12.25
C ASN A 410 -2.21 -6.05 -12.65
N SER A 411 -2.27 -7.33 -13.08
CA SER A 411 -1.08 -8.18 -13.21
C SER A 411 -0.05 -7.56 -14.15
N LEU A 412 -0.49 -7.07 -15.32
CA LEU A 412 0.31 -6.26 -16.22
C LEU A 412 -0.42 -4.96 -16.55
N ASN A 413 0.09 -3.84 -16.05
CA ASN A 413 -0.40 -2.52 -16.41
C ASN A 413 0.53 -1.91 -17.47
N ILE A 414 0.00 -1.68 -18.67
CA ILE A 414 0.81 -1.26 -19.83
C ILE A 414 0.88 0.27 -20.02
N ASP A 415 0.13 1.03 -19.23
CA ASP A 415 0.02 2.49 -19.35
C ASP A 415 -0.46 3.15 -18.05
N GLY A 416 0.25 2.85 -16.96
CA GLY A 416 -0.16 3.23 -15.61
C GLY A 416 -0.08 4.73 -15.35
N GLY A 417 -0.91 5.20 -14.41
CA GLY A 417 -0.85 6.57 -13.88
C GLY A 417 -1.55 7.66 -14.71
N GLY A 418 -2.31 7.29 -15.76
CA GLY A 418 -3.18 8.22 -16.49
C GLY A 418 -2.45 9.37 -17.18
N LYS A 419 -1.27 9.09 -17.74
CA LYS A 419 -0.37 10.09 -18.31
C LYS A 419 -0.62 10.32 -19.81
N PRO A 420 -0.28 11.49 -20.38
CA PRO A 420 -0.63 11.85 -21.75
C PRO A 420 0.05 11.01 -22.84
N GLN A 421 1.11 10.26 -22.57
CA GLN A 421 1.80 9.43 -23.55
C GLN A 421 2.08 8.03 -23.00
N GLN A 422 1.88 6.99 -23.81
CA GLN A 422 2.06 5.59 -23.41
C GLN A 422 3.54 5.14 -23.53
N PRO A 423 3.94 4.06 -22.85
CA PRO A 423 5.24 3.41 -23.05
C PRO A 423 5.50 3.02 -24.51
N LYS A 424 6.76 3.03 -24.95
CA LYS A 424 7.15 2.70 -26.34
C LYS A 424 8.41 1.86 -26.40
N THR A 425 8.63 1.12 -27.50
CA THR A 425 9.80 0.22 -27.64
C THR A 425 9.97 -0.71 -26.42
N VAL A 426 8.89 -1.38 -26.01
CA VAL A 426 8.89 -2.37 -24.93
C VAL A 426 9.19 -3.75 -25.53
N TYR A 427 10.13 -4.50 -24.94
CA TYR A 427 10.38 -5.90 -25.29
C TYR A 427 9.73 -6.80 -24.23
N LEU A 428 8.45 -7.15 -24.45
CA LEU A 428 7.65 -8.01 -23.57
C LEU A 428 7.72 -9.46 -24.04
N ALA A 429 8.58 -10.27 -23.42
CA ALA A 429 8.91 -11.59 -23.93
C ALA A 429 8.86 -12.72 -22.87
N ASN A 430 8.21 -13.83 -23.19
CA ASN A 430 8.24 -15.05 -22.38
C ASN A 430 7.84 -14.83 -20.91
N ASN A 431 6.96 -13.88 -20.60
CA ASN A 431 6.41 -13.71 -19.26
C ASN A 431 5.25 -14.70 -19.05
N LEU A 432 5.12 -15.18 -17.82
CA LEU A 432 4.01 -16.01 -17.37
C LEU A 432 3.14 -15.21 -16.41
N ILE A 433 1.86 -15.09 -16.72
CA ILE A 433 0.85 -14.58 -15.79
C ILE A 433 -0.21 -15.66 -15.65
N ASP A 434 -0.52 -16.08 -14.43
CA ASP A 434 -1.55 -17.08 -14.18
C ASP A 434 -2.37 -16.71 -12.94
N LYS A 435 -3.60 -17.24 -12.87
CA LYS A 435 -4.53 -16.96 -11.76
C LYS A 435 -4.73 -15.45 -11.52
N ALA A 436 -4.65 -14.61 -12.56
CA ALA A 436 -4.85 -13.17 -12.38
C ALA A 436 -6.29 -12.88 -11.94
N ILE A 437 -6.40 -11.94 -11.00
CA ILE A 437 -7.67 -11.47 -10.44
C ILE A 437 -8.13 -10.29 -11.30
N GLY A 438 -9.31 -10.43 -11.91
CA GLY A 438 -9.81 -9.51 -12.93
C GLY A 438 -9.06 -9.62 -14.27
N PRO A 439 -9.00 -8.53 -15.04
CA PRO A 439 -8.24 -8.48 -16.29
C PRO A 439 -6.74 -8.63 -16.08
N VAL A 440 -6.09 -9.48 -16.89
CA VAL A 440 -4.63 -9.66 -16.87
C VAL A 440 -3.91 -8.37 -17.28
N ILE A 441 -4.34 -7.78 -18.40
CA ILE A 441 -3.80 -6.53 -18.95
C ILE A 441 -4.71 -5.39 -18.54
N THR A 442 -4.18 -4.36 -17.89
CA THR A 442 -4.94 -3.17 -17.49
C THR A 442 -4.37 -1.88 -18.04
N GLN A 443 -5.21 -0.84 -18.05
CA GLN A 443 -4.97 0.43 -18.76
C GLN A 443 -4.76 0.21 -20.26
N ALA A 444 -5.58 -0.67 -20.85
CA ALA A 444 -5.39 -1.12 -22.21
C ALA A 444 -5.98 -0.19 -23.29
N GLU A 445 -6.74 0.85 -22.91
CA GLU A 445 -7.49 1.74 -23.84
C GLU A 445 -6.63 2.31 -24.99
N ARG A 446 -5.34 2.61 -24.74
CA ARG A 446 -4.42 3.14 -25.76
C ARG A 446 -3.56 2.08 -26.45
N GLY A 447 -3.67 0.83 -26.01
CA GLY A 447 -2.95 -0.32 -26.52
C GLY A 447 -1.43 -0.25 -26.34
N MET A 448 -0.74 -1.24 -26.92
CA MET A 448 0.72 -1.23 -27.02
C MET A 448 1.16 -0.60 -28.35
N LEU A 449 2.26 0.15 -28.34
CA LEU A 449 2.75 0.77 -29.57
C LEU A 449 3.37 -0.25 -30.54
N PRO A 450 3.21 -0.08 -31.87
CA PRO A 450 3.72 -1.02 -32.87
C PRO A 450 5.25 -1.17 -32.93
N ASP A 451 6.00 -0.30 -32.25
CA ASP A 451 7.46 -0.35 -32.13
C ASP A 451 7.92 -1.28 -30.98
N SER A 452 6.97 -1.83 -30.21
CA SER A 452 7.23 -2.80 -29.15
C SER A 452 7.26 -4.23 -29.70
N THR A 453 8.06 -5.09 -29.09
CA THR A 453 8.13 -6.52 -29.40
C THR A 453 7.37 -7.31 -28.34
N VAL A 454 6.31 -8.01 -28.74
CA VAL A 454 5.51 -8.87 -27.87
C VAL A 454 5.61 -10.29 -28.38
N VAL A 455 6.11 -11.23 -27.57
CA VAL A 455 6.40 -12.59 -28.03
C VAL A 455 6.44 -13.64 -26.91
N GLY A 456 5.86 -14.82 -27.15
CA GLY A 456 6.01 -15.98 -26.28
C GLY A 456 5.40 -15.85 -24.88
N ASN A 457 4.58 -14.84 -24.63
CA ASN A 457 3.95 -14.66 -23.32
C ASN A 457 2.74 -15.61 -23.17
N ILE A 458 2.55 -16.16 -21.98
CA ILE A 458 1.40 -17.00 -21.64
C ILE A 458 0.71 -16.34 -20.45
N PHE A 459 -0.54 -15.92 -20.67
CA PHE A 459 -1.32 -15.18 -19.69
C PHE A 459 -2.61 -15.93 -19.36
N HIS A 460 -3.09 -15.81 -18.13
CA HIS A 460 -4.38 -16.33 -17.72
C HIS A 460 -4.93 -15.62 -16.49
N GLY A 461 -6.24 -15.41 -16.49
CA GLY A 461 -6.98 -14.73 -15.45
C GLY A 461 -8.47 -14.74 -15.76
N GLN A 462 -9.25 -14.01 -14.97
CA GLN A 462 -10.70 -13.89 -15.15
C GLN A 462 -11.08 -13.18 -16.45
N ALA A 463 -10.24 -12.24 -16.90
CA ALA A 463 -10.36 -11.61 -18.21
C ALA A 463 -8.98 -11.37 -18.86
N PHE A 464 -8.95 -11.26 -20.19
CA PHE A 464 -7.71 -11.01 -20.93
C PHE A 464 -7.21 -9.57 -20.77
N SER A 465 -8.10 -8.59 -20.94
CA SER A 465 -7.81 -7.16 -20.97
C SER A 465 -9.02 -6.37 -20.42
N ASP A 466 -8.78 -5.19 -19.86
CA ASP A 466 -9.83 -4.25 -19.43
C ASP A 466 -10.42 -3.42 -20.59
N ASP A 467 -9.83 -3.50 -21.78
CA ASP A 467 -10.29 -2.80 -22.99
C ASP A 467 -10.05 -3.60 -24.28
N ASP A 468 -10.94 -3.43 -25.27
CA ASP A 468 -10.91 -4.07 -26.59
C ASP A 468 -9.76 -3.57 -27.50
N ALA A 469 -9.10 -2.46 -27.14
CA ALA A 469 -7.89 -1.98 -27.81
C ALA A 469 -6.72 -2.98 -27.73
N VAL A 470 -6.72 -3.86 -26.71
CA VAL A 470 -5.85 -5.04 -26.64
C VAL A 470 -6.73 -6.31 -26.63
N PRO A 471 -7.18 -6.76 -27.81
CA PRO A 471 -8.17 -7.83 -27.89
C PRO A 471 -7.53 -9.21 -27.64
N LEU A 472 -8.35 -10.15 -27.18
CA LEU A 472 -7.99 -11.56 -27.12
C LEU A 472 -7.47 -12.05 -28.49
N GLY A 473 -6.33 -12.74 -28.48
CA GLY A 473 -5.62 -13.14 -29.71
C GLY A 473 -4.60 -12.13 -30.21
N THR A 474 -4.28 -11.10 -29.41
CA THR A 474 -3.11 -10.22 -29.64
C THR A 474 -1.85 -11.07 -29.88
N ALA A 475 -1.16 -10.81 -30.99
CA ALA A 475 -0.01 -11.60 -31.39
C ALA A 475 1.10 -11.58 -30.33
N GLY A 476 1.68 -12.75 -30.05
CA GLY A 476 2.75 -12.91 -29.07
C GLY A 476 2.27 -13.13 -27.62
N ILE A 477 0.96 -13.21 -27.40
CA ILE A 477 0.34 -13.56 -26.13
C ILE A 477 -0.64 -14.71 -26.36
N GLU A 478 -0.43 -15.83 -25.67
CA GLU A 478 -1.40 -16.91 -25.58
C GLU A 478 -2.20 -16.79 -24.28
N PHE A 479 -3.49 -17.14 -24.31
CA PHE A 479 -4.38 -17.01 -23.15
C PHE A 479 -4.93 -18.37 -22.68
N TYR A 480 -4.22 -19.01 -21.75
CA TYR A 480 -4.61 -20.26 -21.08
C TYR A 480 -3.82 -20.43 -19.79
N SER A 481 -4.42 -21.11 -18.80
CA SER A 481 -3.75 -21.37 -17.52
C SER A 481 -2.52 -22.25 -17.72
N ALA A 482 -1.44 -21.94 -17.00
CA ALA A 482 -0.28 -22.80 -16.93
C ALA A 482 -0.44 -23.92 -15.89
N ASP A 483 -1.61 -24.01 -15.23
CA ASP A 483 -1.92 -24.97 -14.17
C ASP A 483 -0.81 -25.01 -13.11
N LEU A 484 -0.34 -23.83 -12.70
CA LEU A 484 0.67 -23.70 -11.65
C LEU A 484 0.13 -24.23 -10.32
N GLN A 485 0.98 -24.97 -9.60
CA GLN A 485 0.66 -25.55 -8.29
C GLN A 485 1.62 -25.04 -7.23
N ARG A 486 1.16 -24.86 -5.99
CA ARG A 486 2.05 -24.52 -4.87
C ARG A 486 3.02 -25.68 -4.63
N GLY A 487 4.31 -25.38 -4.69
CA GLY A 487 5.41 -26.27 -4.34
C GLY A 487 5.59 -26.40 -2.82
N THR A 488 6.54 -27.23 -2.41
CA THR A 488 6.89 -27.40 -0.97
C THR A 488 7.58 -26.18 -0.36
N ASP A 489 7.99 -25.25 -1.20
CA ASP A 489 8.55 -23.94 -0.83
C ASP A 489 7.48 -22.83 -0.85
N GLU A 490 6.20 -23.23 -0.95
CA GLU A 490 5.02 -22.36 -1.00
C GLU A 490 4.90 -21.46 -2.24
N LEU A 491 5.81 -21.59 -3.21
CA LEU A 491 5.75 -20.85 -4.47
C LEU A 491 4.91 -21.59 -5.52
N TYR A 492 4.21 -20.86 -6.38
CA TYR A 492 3.53 -21.43 -7.55
C TYR A 492 4.55 -21.84 -8.62
N ARG A 493 4.56 -23.13 -8.96
CA ARG A 493 5.52 -23.73 -9.88
C ARG A 493 4.84 -24.51 -11.00
N PRO A 494 5.47 -24.61 -12.19
CA PRO A 494 5.08 -25.58 -13.19
C PRO A 494 5.07 -27.00 -12.60
N SER A 495 4.10 -27.80 -13.01
CA SER A 495 3.91 -29.17 -12.53
C SER A 495 3.69 -30.14 -13.68
N ASP A 496 3.52 -31.44 -13.38
CA ASP A 496 3.17 -32.45 -14.39
C ASP A 496 1.83 -32.18 -15.08
N SER A 497 0.96 -31.33 -14.51
CA SER A 497 -0.29 -30.89 -15.15
C SER A 497 -0.13 -29.67 -16.06
N SER A 498 0.99 -28.95 -15.96
CA SER A 498 1.22 -27.76 -16.77
C SER A 498 1.25 -28.11 -18.26
N PRO A 499 0.67 -27.26 -19.13
CA PRO A 499 0.77 -27.42 -20.58
C PRO A 499 2.23 -27.22 -21.05
N ASN A 500 2.45 -27.30 -22.36
CA ASN A 500 3.76 -26.94 -22.90
C ASN A 500 4.04 -25.45 -22.68
N LEU A 501 5.08 -25.14 -21.91
CA LEU A 501 5.53 -23.78 -21.61
C LEU A 501 6.80 -23.40 -22.39
N ASP A 502 7.07 -23.98 -23.56
CA ASP A 502 8.25 -23.67 -24.38
C ASP A 502 8.35 -22.16 -24.68
N ALA A 503 9.47 -21.54 -24.29
CA ALA A 503 9.75 -20.13 -24.56
C ALA A 503 10.27 -19.90 -25.97
N VAL A 504 10.03 -18.69 -26.49
CA VAL A 504 10.63 -18.22 -27.74
C VAL A 504 12.06 -17.77 -27.48
N SER A 505 13.04 -18.46 -28.07
CA SER A 505 14.46 -18.20 -27.85
C SER A 505 15.04 -17.08 -28.73
N ASP A 506 14.50 -16.87 -29.93
CA ASP A 506 14.99 -15.89 -30.91
C ASP A 506 13.96 -14.77 -31.11
N TYR A 507 14.21 -13.64 -30.47
CA TYR A 507 13.40 -12.43 -30.59
C TYR A 507 14.26 -11.17 -30.47
N SER A 508 13.75 -10.06 -31.01
CA SER A 508 14.39 -8.75 -30.87
C SER A 508 14.30 -8.27 -29.43
N LYS A 509 15.43 -7.90 -28.85
CA LYS A 509 15.54 -7.34 -27.48
C LYS A 509 16.55 -6.20 -27.41
N GLY A 510 16.71 -5.45 -28.49
CA GLY A 510 17.71 -4.37 -28.57
C GLY A 510 19.11 -4.85 -28.15
N ASP A 511 19.75 -4.09 -27.26
CA ASP A 511 21.07 -4.38 -26.70
C ASP A 511 21.02 -5.19 -25.38
N PHE A 512 19.83 -5.65 -24.96
CA PHE A 512 19.67 -6.42 -23.73
C PHE A 512 20.25 -7.83 -23.84
N ALA A 513 20.79 -8.30 -22.72
CA ALA A 513 21.36 -9.64 -22.62
C ALA A 513 20.28 -10.74 -22.64
N ASP A 514 20.67 -11.97 -22.99
CA ASP A 514 19.81 -13.14 -22.82
C ASP A 514 19.56 -13.44 -21.34
N VAL A 515 18.34 -13.87 -21.01
CA VAL A 515 17.99 -14.41 -19.69
C VAL A 515 18.54 -15.83 -19.58
N LYS A 516 19.66 -15.99 -18.87
CA LYS A 516 20.40 -17.26 -18.79
C LYS A 516 20.06 -18.10 -17.56
N LEU A 517 19.50 -17.48 -16.53
CA LEU A 517 19.15 -18.13 -15.27
C LEU A 517 17.63 -18.11 -15.09
N ASP A 518 17.11 -19.10 -14.37
CA ASP A 518 15.76 -19.09 -13.82
C ASP A 518 15.75 -18.56 -12.38
N MET A 519 14.56 -18.40 -11.81
CA MET A 519 14.39 -17.79 -10.48
C MET A 519 15.11 -18.55 -9.37
N ASP A 520 15.39 -19.83 -9.59
CA ASP A 520 16.11 -20.72 -8.67
C ASP A 520 17.64 -20.60 -8.84
N GLY A 521 18.12 -19.74 -9.75
CA GLY A 521 19.53 -19.54 -10.07
C GLY A 521 20.13 -20.65 -10.93
N GLN A 522 19.30 -21.51 -11.53
CA GLN A 522 19.73 -22.60 -12.37
C GLN A 522 19.93 -22.09 -13.81
N THR A 523 20.88 -22.69 -14.53
CA THR A 523 21.11 -22.32 -15.94
C THR A 523 20.01 -22.89 -16.82
N ARG A 524 19.27 -22.01 -17.51
CA ARG A 524 18.22 -22.40 -18.43
C ARG A 524 18.74 -23.30 -19.54
N THR A 525 17.96 -24.31 -19.91
CA THR A 525 18.28 -25.23 -21.02
C THR A 525 17.49 -24.88 -22.28
N GLN A 526 17.78 -25.55 -23.40
CA GLN A 526 17.05 -25.37 -24.66
C GLN A 526 16.27 -26.65 -25.03
N PRO A 527 14.96 -26.57 -25.32
CA PRO A 527 14.12 -25.37 -25.22
C PRO A 527 14.02 -24.85 -23.77
N SER A 528 13.92 -23.54 -23.61
CA SER A 528 13.68 -22.92 -22.31
C SER A 528 12.18 -22.81 -22.04
N SER A 529 11.79 -22.36 -20.85
CA SER A 529 10.38 -22.20 -20.46
C SER A 529 9.98 -20.73 -20.30
N VAL A 530 8.70 -20.43 -20.53
CA VAL A 530 8.04 -19.16 -20.25
C VAL A 530 7.94 -18.98 -18.73
N GLY A 531 8.04 -17.74 -18.26
CA GLY A 531 8.05 -17.41 -16.83
C GLY A 531 9.43 -17.49 -16.19
N ALA A 532 9.47 -17.22 -14.89
CA ALA A 532 10.69 -17.13 -14.10
C ALA A 532 11.27 -18.51 -13.79
N ASP A 533 10.44 -19.52 -13.59
CA ASP A 533 10.87 -20.90 -13.32
C ASP A 533 11.05 -21.72 -14.62
N GLN A 534 12.07 -22.58 -14.66
CA GLN A 534 12.18 -23.67 -15.61
C GLN A 534 12.28 -24.97 -14.80
N PRO A 535 11.41 -25.98 -15.00
CA PRO A 535 11.42 -27.19 -14.19
C PRO A 535 12.69 -28.03 -14.48
N LEU A 536 13.76 -27.74 -13.74
CA LEU A 536 15.06 -28.38 -13.86
C LEU A 536 15.38 -29.18 -12.60
N THR A 537 16.13 -30.27 -12.77
CA THR A 537 16.56 -31.14 -11.66
C THR A 537 17.91 -30.74 -11.07
N SER A 538 18.51 -29.64 -11.52
CA SER A 538 19.75 -29.09 -10.97
C SER A 538 19.56 -28.60 -9.53
N SER A 539 20.65 -28.37 -8.80
CA SER A 539 20.55 -27.75 -7.47
C SER A 539 20.05 -26.32 -7.59
N VAL A 540 19.02 -25.98 -6.81
CA VAL A 540 18.56 -24.61 -6.57
C VAL A 540 19.64 -23.84 -5.78
N SER A 541 19.96 -22.62 -6.20
CA SER A 541 20.89 -21.72 -5.52
C SER A 541 20.26 -20.40 -5.04
N LEU A 542 19.08 -20.04 -5.58
CA LEU A 542 18.29 -18.89 -5.14
C LEU A 542 16.94 -19.36 -4.58
N LYS A 543 16.45 -18.71 -3.54
CA LYS A 543 15.12 -18.96 -2.96
C LYS A 543 14.52 -17.67 -2.39
N ALA A 544 13.22 -17.63 -2.16
CA ALA A 544 12.62 -16.55 -1.38
C ALA A 544 13.27 -16.48 0.00
N LEU A 545 13.79 -15.31 0.36
CA LEU A 545 14.53 -15.07 1.60
C LEU A 545 13.58 -14.75 2.75
N SER A 546 14.01 -15.11 3.95
CA SER A 546 13.35 -14.80 5.22
C SER A 546 14.35 -14.19 6.22
N PHE A 547 13.88 -13.77 7.39
CA PHE A 547 14.75 -13.32 8.48
C PHE A 547 15.89 -14.31 8.80
N ALA A 548 15.67 -15.62 8.63
CA ALA A 548 16.67 -16.64 8.94
C ALA A 548 17.81 -16.71 7.91
N ASP A 549 17.65 -16.09 6.74
CA ASP A 549 18.59 -16.21 5.61
C ASP A 549 19.54 -15.01 5.49
N VAL A 550 19.25 -13.91 6.19
CA VAL A 550 19.95 -12.62 6.08
C VAL A 550 20.24 -12.02 7.45
N GLY A 551 20.99 -10.92 7.49
CA GLY A 551 21.41 -10.27 8.73
C GLY A 551 22.82 -10.69 9.17
N PRO A 552 23.16 -10.50 10.45
CA PRO A 552 24.50 -10.76 10.97
C PRO A 552 24.93 -12.22 10.77
N SER A 553 26.15 -12.41 10.27
CA SER A 553 26.79 -13.73 10.12
C SER A 553 27.48 -14.18 11.41
N SER A 554 28.00 -13.23 12.20
CA SER A 554 28.86 -13.53 13.35
C SER A 554 28.08 -13.72 14.66
N TYR A 555 26.79 -13.37 14.68
CA TYR A 555 25.89 -13.57 15.82
C TYR A 555 24.45 -13.70 15.33
N GLN A 556 23.56 -14.14 16.21
CA GLN A 556 22.11 -14.15 15.94
C GLN A 556 21.38 -13.24 16.92
N ILE A 557 20.31 -12.63 16.44
CA ILE A 557 19.33 -11.93 17.28
C ILE A 557 17.95 -12.53 17.04
N SER A 558 17.07 -12.41 18.02
CA SER A 558 15.65 -12.69 17.81
C SER A 558 15.08 -11.77 16.75
N LYS A 559 14.17 -12.29 15.91
CA LYS A 559 13.44 -11.47 14.93
C LYS A 559 12.80 -10.27 15.63
N PRO A 560 13.09 -9.02 15.22
CA PRO A 560 12.49 -7.83 15.82
C PRO A 560 10.96 -7.91 15.79
N GLN A 561 10.33 -7.57 16.91
CA GLN A 561 8.89 -7.54 17.04
C GLN A 561 8.30 -6.49 16.09
N ALA A 562 7.16 -6.81 15.48
CA ALA A 562 6.47 -5.87 14.60
C ALA A 562 5.49 -5.01 15.38
N THR A 563 5.38 -3.73 15.02
CA THR A 563 4.31 -2.85 15.51
C THR A 563 2.95 -3.26 14.96
N MET A 564 2.91 -3.69 13.70
CA MET A 564 1.70 -4.19 13.04
C MET A 564 1.70 -5.72 13.11
N LEU A 565 0.76 -6.27 13.86
CA LEU A 565 0.64 -7.70 14.10
C LEU A 565 -0.68 -8.20 13.53
N GLU A 566 -0.68 -9.41 12.99
CA GLU A 566 -1.88 -10.05 12.50
C GLU A 566 -2.38 -11.05 13.53
N ALA A 567 -3.62 -10.88 13.97
CA ALA A 567 -4.30 -11.87 14.77
C ALA A 567 -4.65 -13.08 13.91
N GLU A 568 -4.50 -14.27 14.48
CA GLU A 568 -4.76 -15.51 13.77
C GLU A 568 -6.25 -15.62 13.39
N ILE A 569 -6.49 -15.78 12.08
CA ILE A 569 -7.73 -16.26 11.50
C ILE A 569 -7.33 -17.48 10.67
N ILE A 570 -7.91 -18.63 10.97
CA ILE A 570 -7.62 -19.85 10.22
C ILE A 570 -8.39 -19.81 8.90
N ASN A 571 -7.70 -20.12 7.80
CA ASN A 571 -8.27 -20.16 6.44
C ASN A 571 -9.00 -18.85 6.06
N PRO A 572 -8.33 -17.68 6.12
CA PRO A 572 -8.94 -16.37 5.89
C PRO A 572 -9.28 -16.09 4.42
N ALA A 573 -8.63 -16.78 3.49
CA ALA A 573 -8.84 -16.66 2.05
C ALA A 573 -9.64 -17.83 1.45
N PHE A 574 -10.14 -18.74 2.30
CA PHE A 574 -10.90 -19.92 1.86
C PHE A 574 -10.16 -20.87 0.92
N ASP A 575 -8.82 -20.88 0.96
CA ASP A 575 -7.96 -21.83 0.23
C ASP A 575 -8.33 -23.30 0.54
N ASP A 576 -8.82 -23.58 1.75
CA ASP A 576 -9.36 -24.88 2.17
C ASP A 576 -10.91 -24.85 2.25
N GLU A 577 -11.54 -24.21 1.27
CA GLU A 577 -12.99 -23.99 1.21
C GLU A 577 -13.52 -23.37 2.52
N LEU A 578 -14.63 -23.88 3.08
CA LEU A 578 -15.21 -23.41 4.34
C LEU A 578 -14.68 -24.18 5.57
N ASN A 579 -13.60 -24.96 5.42
CA ASN A 579 -12.99 -25.64 6.55
C ASN A 579 -12.45 -24.61 7.56
N ALA A 580 -12.42 -25.00 8.83
CA ALA A 580 -12.14 -24.14 10.00
C ALA A 580 -13.20 -23.08 10.34
N TRP A 581 -14.24 -22.90 9.51
CA TRP A 581 -15.37 -22.01 9.81
C TRP A 581 -16.60 -22.77 10.30
N THR A 582 -17.30 -22.21 11.28
CA THR A 582 -18.64 -22.69 11.65
C THR A 582 -19.63 -22.24 10.59
N ASN A 583 -19.96 -23.12 9.66
CA ASN A 583 -20.83 -22.82 8.54
C ASN A 583 -22.32 -23.05 8.85
N ASN A 584 -23.12 -21.99 8.69
CA ASN A 584 -24.57 -22.01 8.71
C ASN A 584 -25.14 -21.66 7.33
N GLY A 585 -24.99 -22.56 6.35
CA GLY A 585 -25.64 -22.46 5.04
C GLY A 585 -24.93 -21.60 4.00
N ALA A 586 -23.70 -21.15 4.25
CA ALA A 586 -22.84 -20.54 3.24
C ALA A 586 -22.30 -21.59 2.25
N GLN A 587 -21.90 -21.12 1.08
CA GLN A 587 -21.35 -21.92 -0.02
C GLN A 587 -19.97 -21.38 -0.44
N ILE A 588 -19.26 -22.14 -1.27
CA ILE A 588 -18.09 -21.64 -1.98
C ILE A 588 -18.56 -21.11 -3.33
N ALA A 589 -18.10 -19.90 -3.67
CA ALA A 589 -18.35 -19.30 -4.96
C ALA A 589 -17.72 -20.14 -6.08
N GLU A 590 -18.33 -20.11 -7.27
CA GLU A 590 -17.68 -20.68 -8.45
C GLU A 590 -16.33 -19.99 -8.70
N ALA A 591 -15.38 -20.70 -9.32
CA ALA A 591 -14.01 -20.19 -9.49
C ALA A 591 -13.94 -18.86 -10.27
N SER A 592 -14.87 -18.63 -11.20
CA SER A 592 -14.98 -17.36 -11.96
C SER A 592 -15.48 -16.18 -11.11
N GLU A 593 -16.09 -16.45 -9.96
CA GLU A 593 -16.64 -15.46 -9.05
C GLU A 593 -15.82 -15.29 -7.77
N SER A 594 -14.83 -16.16 -7.55
CA SER A 594 -13.89 -16.04 -6.44
C SER A 594 -12.93 -14.87 -6.65
N PHE A 595 -12.47 -14.25 -5.58
CA PHE A 595 -11.49 -13.17 -5.66
C PHE A 595 -10.09 -13.74 -5.90
N SER A 596 -9.55 -14.51 -4.95
CA SER A 596 -8.20 -15.07 -5.04
C SER A 596 -8.22 -16.60 -5.05
N ARG A 597 -7.14 -17.23 -5.54
CA ARG A 597 -6.83 -18.67 -5.35
C ARG A 597 -7.95 -19.69 -5.60
N SER A 598 -8.97 -19.30 -6.37
CA SER A 598 -10.13 -20.10 -6.84
C SER A 598 -11.20 -20.45 -5.79
N ALA A 599 -11.22 -19.79 -4.63
CA ALA A 599 -12.28 -19.98 -3.65
C ALA A 599 -12.59 -18.67 -2.90
N SER A 600 -13.88 -18.40 -2.70
CA SER A 600 -14.35 -17.33 -1.81
C SER A 600 -15.65 -17.78 -1.15
N ALA A 601 -15.95 -17.27 0.04
CA ALA A 601 -17.21 -17.59 0.72
C ALA A 601 -18.36 -16.81 0.08
N GLN A 602 -19.42 -17.50 -0.32
CA GLN A 602 -20.68 -16.95 -0.82
C GLN A 602 -21.80 -17.15 0.19
N LEU A 603 -22.48 -16.06 0.54
CA LEU A 603 -23.57 -16.03 1.50
C LEU A 603 -24.82 -15.46 0.85
N SER A 604 -25.99 -15.98 1.22
CA SER A 604 -27.30 -15.52 0.76
C SER A 604 -28.36 -15.67 1.86
N GLY A 605 -29.38 -14.81 1.81
CA GLY A 605 -30.46 -14.81 2.79
C GLY A 605 -29.95 -14.75 4.24
N SER A 606 -30.24 -15.80 5.03
CA SER A 606 -29.84 -15.90 6.44
C SER A 606 -28.56 -16.71 6.68
N SER A 607 -27.79 -17.04 5.65
CA SER A 607 -26.56 -17.82 5.83
C SER A 607 -25.49 -17.02 6.57
N SER A 608 -24.64 -17.70 7.31
CA SER A 608 -23.48 -17.08 7.97
C SER A 608 -22.34 -18.07 8.15
N ILE A 609 -21.12 -17.54 8.29
CA ILE A 609 -19.94 -18.29 8.75
C ILE A 609 -19.30 -17.56 9.93
N SER A 610 -18.73 -18.30 10.87
CA SER A 610 -18.08 -17.70 12.03
C SER A 610 -16.89 -18.47 12.58
N GLN A 611 -15.99 -17.75 13.25
CA GLN A 611 -14.79 -18.27 13.90
C GLN A 611 -14.51 -17.47 15.17
N THR A 612 -14.08 -18.13 16.24
CA THR A 612 -13.59 -17.41 17.44
C THR A 612 -12.15 -16.99 17.21
N VAL A 613 -11.87 -15.70 17.41
CA VAL A 613 -10.52 -15.14 17.28
C VAL A 613 -10.04 -14.63 18.64
N GLN A 614 -8.72 -14.72 18.87
CA GLN A 614 -8.08 -14.22 20.08
C GLN A 614 -7.70 -12.75 19.92
N LEU A 615 -7.89 -11.97 20.98
CA LEU A 615 -7.63 -10.53 21.01
C LEU A 615 -6.74 -10.18 22.20
N LYS A 616 -6.00 -9.09 22.07
CA LYS A 616 -5.35 -8.41 23.19
C LYS A 616 -6.29 -7.32 23.70
N ALA A 617 -6.49 -7.25 25.01
CA ALA A 617 -7.32 -6.21 25.61
C ALA A 617 -6.72 -4.81 25.40
N ASN A 618 -7.60 -3.81 25.28
CA ASN A 618 -7.32 -2.38 25.13
C ASN A 618 -6.40 -2.06 23.96
N THR A 619 -6.46 -2.86 22.90
CA THR A 619 -5.55 -2.79 21.74
C THR A 619 -6.31 -2.28 20.51
N PRO A 620 -5.73 -1.35 19.73
CA PRO A 620 -6.28 -0.95 18.43
C PRO A 620 -6.23 -2.10 17.43
N TYR A 621 -7.33 -2.28 16.68
CA TYR A 621 -7.47 -3.28 15.63
C TYR A 621 -8.07 -2.66 14.35
N ALA A 622 -7.82 -3.33 13.22
CA ALA A 622 -8.57 -3.17 11.99
C ALA A 622 -9.04 -4.54 11.50
N LEU A 623 -10.36 -4.68 11.29
CA LEU A 623 -10.95 -5.82 10.60
C LEU A 623 -11.15 -5.43 9.14
N SER A 624 -10.60 -6.20 8.22
CA SER A 624 -10.70 -5.94 6.79
C SER A 624 -10.96 -7.23 6.00
N ALA A 625 -11.49 -7.07 4.78
CA ALA A 625 -11.72 -8.15 3.83
C ALA A 625 -11.89 -7.59 2.41
N PHE A 626 -11.73 -8.44 1.40
CA PHE A 626 -12.28 -8.18 0.09
C PHE A 626 -13.72 -8.67 0.05
N VAL A 627 -14.64 -7.80 -0.37
CA VAL A 627 -16.08 -8.09 -0.39
C VAL A 627 -16.75 -7.70 -1.69
N LYS A 628 -17.81 -8.43 -2.05
CA LYS A 628 -18.70 -8.14 -3.19
C LYS A 628 -20.14 -8.31 -2.74
N GLY A 629 -21.06 -7.48 -3.22
CA GLY A 629 -22.49 -7.54 -2.85
C GLY A 629 -22.81 -6.96 -1.46
N SER A 630 -23.89 -7.45 -0.84
CA SER A 630 -24.44 -6.92 0.43
C SER A 630 -23.77 -7.59 1.64
N TYR A 631 -22.70 -7.00 2.17
CA TYR A 631 -21.84 -7.64 3.14
C TYR A 631 -22.04 -7.12 4.57
N GLN A 632 -21.71 -7.98 5.54
CA GLN A 632 -21.53 -7.64 6.94
C GLN A 632 -20.34 -8.43 7.53
N LEU A 633 -19.39 -7.70 8.12
CA LEU A 633 -18.35 -8.23 9.00
C LEU A 633 -18.67 -7.79 10.43
N ALA A 634 -18.74 -8.75 11.35
CA ALA A 634 -18.98 -8.45 12.76
C ALA A 634 -18.00 -9.21 13.65
N LEU A 635 -17.50 -8.56 14.69
CA LEU A 635 -16.65 -9.14 15.71
C LEU A 635 -17.35 -9.03 17.06
N GLY A 636 -18.26 -9.97 17.33
CA GLY A 636 -19.20 -9.90 18.45
C GLY A 636 -19.93 -8.55 18.49
N ASP A 637 -20.01 -7.96 19.69
CA ASP A 637 -20.56 -6.61 19.90
C ASP A 637 -19.48 -5.50 19.81
N ILE A 638 -18.23 -5.86 19.51
CA ILE A 638 -17.08 -4.94 19.56
C ILE A 638 -17.03 -4.08 18.30
N ALA A 639 -17.15 -4.71 17.13
CA ALA A 639 -17.04 -4.04 15.85
C ALA A 639 -18.02 -4.65 14.85
N LYS A 640 -18.59 -3.78 14.00
CA LYS A 640 -19.50 -4.17 12.93
C LYS A 640 -19.32 -3.23 11.75
N GLN A 641 -19.11 -3.80 10.58
CA GLN A 641 -19.08 -3.09 9.31
C GLN A 641 -20.07 -3.76 8.36
N ALA A 642 -20.91 -2.98 7.71
CA ALA A 642 -21.90 -3.46 6.77
C ALA A 642 -22.05 -2.47 5.61
N GLY A 643 -22.38 -2.98 4.43
CA GLY A 643 -22.58 -2.15 3.25
C GLY A 643 -23.00 -2.96 2.04
N VAL A 644 -23.01 -2.29 0.88
CA VAL A 644 -23.25 -2.91 -0.41
C VAL A 644 -22.13 -2.46 -1.35
N VAL A 645 -21.41 -3.42 -1.92
CA VAL A 645 -20.50 -3.20 -3.05
C VAL A 645 -21.29 -3.50 -4.32
N THR A 646 -21.44 -2.50 -5.18
CA THR A 646 -22.12 -2.61 -6.46
C THR A 646 -21.14 -2.96 -7.58
N GLY A 647 -21.61 -3.67 -8.60
CA GLY A 647 -20.76 -4.18 -9.69
C GLY A 647 -20.29 -5.61 -9.45
N ASP A 648 -19.47 -6.11 -10.37
CA ASP A 648 -19.00 -7.50 -10.39
C ASP A 648 -17.65 -7.69 -9.68
N ASP A 649 -16.95 -6.60 -9.37
CA ASP A 649 -15.63 -6.60 -8.76
C ASP A 649 -15.70 -6.64 -7.23
N TYR A 650 -14.75 -7.34 -6.61
CA TYR A 650 -14.51 -7.21 -5.18
C TYR A 650 -13.93 -5.83 -4.86
N SER A 651 -14.30 -5.30 -3.69
CA SER A 651 -13.71 -4.11 -3.11
C SER A 651 -13.13 -4.43 -1.75
N TRP A 652 -11.94 -3.91 -1.46
CA TRP A 652 -11.37 -3.99 -0.12
C TRP A 652 -12.09 -3.03 0.83
N VAL A 653 -12.51 -3.55 1.98
CA VAL A 653 -13.16 -2.79 3.05
C VAL A 653 -12.42 -3.01 4.36
N SER A 654 -12.38 -1.97 5.20
CA SER A 654 -11.73 -2.03 6.51
C SER A 654 -12.46 -1.17 7.52
N SER A 655 -12.47 -1.60 8.78
CA SER A 655 -13.00 -0.85 9.92
C SER A 655 -12.03 -0.94 11.10
N GLU A 656 -11.65 0.22 11.64
CA GLU A 656 -10.82 0.32 12.84
C GLU A 656 -11.68 0.35 14.10
N PHE A 657 -11.20 -0.28 15.17
CA PHE A 657 -11.85 -0.32 16.48
C PHE A 657 -10.83 -0.56 17.60
N ASN A 658 -11.28 -0.49 18.85
CA ASN A 658 -10.49 -0.91 20.01
C ASN A 658 -11.17 -2.11 20.68
N SER A 659 -10.39 -3.12 21.08
CA SER A 659 -10.94 -4.34 21.70
C SER A 659 -11.59 -4.10 23.07
N GLY A 660 -11.33 -2.97 23.73
CA GLY A 660 -11.77 -2.74 25.12
C GLY A 660 -11.25 -3.86 26.02
N ASP A 661 -12.05 -4.35 26.96
CA ASP A 661 -11.61 -5.45 27.84
C ASP A 661 -11.69 -6.85 27.19
N ALA A 662 -12.07 -6.96 25.91
CA ALA A 662 -12.21 -8.24 25.24
C ALA A 662 -10.85 -8.90 24.96
N THR A 663 -10.77 -10.20 25.21
CA THR A 663 -9.61 -11.05 24.93
C THR A 663 -9.91 -12.15 23.91
N GLU A 664 -11.19 -12.29 23.54
CA GLU A 664 -11.66 -13.14 22.46
C GLU A 664 -12.96 -12.54 21.92
N ALA A 665 -13.28 -12.84 20.66
CA ALA A 665 -14.56 -12.47 20.07
C ALA A 665 -14.95 -13.43 18.94
N LEU A 666 -16.24 -13.47 18.64
CA LEU A 666 -16.77 -14.24 17.52
C LEU A 666 -16.76 -13.38 16.26
N LEU A 667 -15.87 -13.67 15.33
CA LEU A 667 -15.90 -13.13 13.98
C LEU A 667 -17.03 -13.80 13.20
N THR A 668 -17.92 -13.02 12.61
CA THR A 668 -19.08 -13.48 11.83
C THR A 668 -19.14 -12.72 10.51
N LEU A 669 -19.23 -13.47 9.41
CA LEU A 669 -19.54 -12.94 8.08
C LEU A 669 -20.99 -13.30 7.74
N SER A 670 -21.75 -12.32 7.27
CA SER A 670 -23.17 -12.50 6.93
C SER A 670 -23.64 -11.44 5.93
N LEU A 671 -24.90 -11.53 5.50
CA LEU A 671 -25.59 -10.36 4.98
C LEU A 671 -25.96 -9.43 6.15
N PRO A 672 -26.10 -8.12 5.91
CA PRO A 672 -26.59 -7.19 6.92
C PRO A 672 -28.10 -7.30 7.13
N ASP A 673 -28.56 -6.97 8.33
CA ASP A 673 -30.01 -6.93 8.64
C ASP A 673 -30.75 -5.85 7.85
N ALA A 674 -30.02 -4.77 7.49
CA ALA A 674 -30.53 -3.69 6.66
C ALA A 674 -29.40 -3.02 5.85
N VAL A 675 -29.74 -2.53 4.67
CA VAL A 675 -28.89 -1.75 3.76
C VAL A 675 -29.55 -0.41 3.41
N THR A 676 -28.73 0.56 3.02
CA THR A 676 -29.23 1.80 2.41
C THR A 676 -29.75 1.49 1.02
N THR A 677 -31.03 1.75 0.79
CA THR A 677 -31.71 1.53 -0.47
C THR A 677 -32.11 2.87 -1.06
N ASP A 678 -31.70 3.12 -2.30
CA ASP A 678 -32.06 4.33 -3.04
C ASP A 678 -33.46 4.19 -3.63
N THR A 679 -34.18 5.30 -3.70
CA THR A 679 -35.50 5.37 -4.34
C THR A 679 -35.38 5.60 -5.85
N ASP A 680 -36.50 5.56 -6.57
CA ASP A 680 -36.59 5.80 -8.02
C ASP A 680 -36.37 7.29 -8.42
N LEU A 681 -35.54 8.05 -7.69
CA LEU A 681 -35.18 9.43 -8.04
C LEU A 681 -34.27 9.40 -9.28
N VAL A 682 -34.69 10.08 -10.34
CA VAL A 682 -34.03 10.10 -11.65
C VAL A 682 -33.18 11.36 -11.81
N ASP A 683 -32.04 11.24 -12.50
CA ASP A 683 -31.13 12.37 -12.81
C ASP A 683 -30.73 13.16 -11.55
N GLY A 684 -30.47 12.43 -10.44
CA GLY A 684 -30.11 13.05 -9.16
C GLY A 684 -28.81 13.83 -9.21
N ASN A 685 -27.84 13.33 -9.98
CA ASN A 685 -26.56 14.00 -10.26
C ASN A 685 -26.65 15.11 -11.32
N LEU A 686 -27.85 15.36 -11.89
CA LEU A 686 -28.10 16.39 -12.89
C LEU A 686 -27.23 16.30 -14.16
N GLY A 687 -26.66 15.13 -14.46
CA GLY A 687 -25.85 14.89 -15.65
C GLY A 687 -26.66 15.03 -16.94
N GLU A 688 -27.91 14.56 -16.96
CA GLU A 688 -28.81 14.74 -18.11
C GLU A 688 -29.29 16.19 -18.20
N PHE A 689 -29.70 16.80 -17.07
CA PHE A 689 -30.04 18.22 -17.01
C PHE A 689 -28.93 19.10 -17.60
N ARG A 690 -27.66 18.80 -17.28
CA ARG A 690 -26.50 19.50 -17.83
C ARG A 690 -26.31 19.24 -19.33
N SER A 691 -26.42 17.97 -19.75
CA SER A 691 -26.26 17.57 -21.16
C SER A 691 -27.31 18.25 -22.05
N ASN A 692 -28.52 18.44 -21.52
CA ASN A 692 -29.64 19.08 -22.19
C ASN A 692 -29.68 20.61 -21.99
N SER A 693 -28.58 21.22 -21.57
CA SER A 693 -28.45 22.68 -21.40
C SER A 693 -29.49 23.29 -20.45
N GLY A 694 -29.84 22.56 -19.40
CA GLY A 694 -30.77 22.99 -18.36
C GLY A 694 -32.24 22.69 -18.66
N SER A 695 -32.52 21.73 -19.54
CA SER A 695 -33.86 21.18 -19.78
C SER A 695 -33.94 19.76 -19.24
N SER A 696 -35.07 19.36 -18.65
CA SER A 696 -35.27 18.00 -18.15
C SER A 696 -36.71 17.54 -18.24
N ASP A 697 -36.89 16.25 -18.52
CA ASP A 697 -38.17 15.54 -18.40
C ASP A 697 -38.37 14.97 -16.98
N ALA A 698 -37.28 14.82 -16.19
CA ALA A 698 -37.28 14.30 -14.83
C ALA A 698 -37.54 15.40 -13.78
N TRP A 699 -36.92 16.57 -13.97
CA TRP A 699 -37.01 17.70 -13.04
C TRP A 699 -37.99 18.77 -13.52
N VAL A 700 -38.91 19.17 -12.64
CA VAL A 700 -39.77 20.34 -12.85
C VAL A 700 -39.00 21.60 -12.46
N GLN A 701 -38.76 22.47 -13.44
CA GLN A 701 -38.18 23.79 -13.23
C GLN A 701 -39.25 24.80 -12.82
N HIS A 702 -39.07 25.43 -11.67
CA HIS A 702 -39.89 26.54 -11.20
C HIS A 702 -39.16 27.83 -11.51
N GLU A 703 -39.40 28.39 -12.71
CA GLU A 703 -38.76 29.64 -13.16
C GLU A 703 -39.67 30.44 -14.09
N ASP A 704 -39.48 31.76 -14.11
CA ASP A 704 -39.97 32.65 -15.17
C ASP A 704 -39.15 33.94 -15.12
N SER A 705 -37.95 33.89 -15.68
CA SER A 705 -37.04 35.05 -15.69
C SER A 705 -37.65 36.25 -16.45
N GLY A 706 -38.60 36.02 -17.37
CA GLY A 706 -39.29 37.08 -18.10
C GLY A 706 -40.29 37.84 -17.23
N ALA A 707 -41.01 37.11 -16.36
CA ALA A 707 -41.89 37.70 -15.35
C ALA A 707 -41.15 38.19 -14.09
N GLY A 708 -39.85 37.91 -13.98
CA GLY A 708 -39.02 38.31 -12.84
C GLY A 708 -39.01 37.32 -11.67
N LEU A 709 -39.45 36.07 -11.88
CA LEU A 709 -39.57 35.05 -10.84
C LEU A 709 -38.29 34.23 -10.61
N GLY A 710 -37.19 34.59 -11.29
CA GLY A 710 -35.91 33.89 -11.24
C GLY A 710 -35.65 32.96 -12.43
N ASP A 711 -34.42 32.41 -12.48
CA ASP A 711 -33.86 31.55 -13.54
C ASP A 711 -33.24 30.30 -12.91
N VAL A 712 -33.45 29.14 -13.52
CA VAL A 712 -32.92 27.83 -13.18
C VAL A 712 -32.29 27.25 -14.45
N GLY A 713 -30.97 27.38 -14.58
CA GLY A 713 -30.21 26.90 -15.74
C GLY A 713 -29.13 25.90 -15.37
N SER A 714 -28.50 25.28 -16.37
CA SER A 714 -27.36 24.38 -16.13
C SER A 714 -26.05 25.12 -15.86
N SER A 715 -25.17 24.52 -15.06
CA SER A 715 -23.79 24.94 -14.78
C SER A 715 -22.81 23.79 -15.02
N GLY A 716 -21.58 24.10 -15.45
CA GLY A 716 -20.49 23.12 -15.54
C GLY A 716 -19.72 22.93 -14.23
N ASP A 717 -20.03 23.70 -13.18
CA ASP A 717 -19.57 23.38 -11.83
C ASP A 717 -20.38 22.18 -11.30
N SER A 718 -19.74 21.25 -10.59
CA SER A 718 -20.39 20.08 -10.00
C SER A 718 -19.70 19.70 -8.68
N ALA A 719 -20.42 18.96 -7.84
CA ALA A 719 -19.89 18.38 -6.61
C ALA A 719 -18.92 17.22 -6.89
N PHE A 720 -19.22 16.36 -7.87
CA PHE A 720 -18.42 15.17 -8.23
C PHE A 720 -18.27 15.01 -9.75
N SER A 721 -17.57 13.97 -10.18
CA SER A 721 -17.51 13.57 -11.59
C SER A 721 -18.55 12.49 -11.86
N ASP A 722 -19.53 12.79 -12.70
CA ASP A 722 -20.64 11.87 -13.00
C ASP A 722 -20.20 10.68 -13.85
N SER A 723 -20.18 9.49 -13.26
CA SER A 723 -20.02 8.24 -14.00
C SER A 723 -21.27 7.96 -14.85
N GLY A 724 -21.12 7.82 -16.17
CA GLY A 724 -22.20 7.43 -17.07
C GLY A 724 -22.97 8.57 -17.78
N SER A 725 -22.60 9.84 -17.53
CA SER A 725 -23.10 10.99 -18.30
C SER A 725 -22.00 11.55 -19.23
N THR A 726 -22.38 12.10 -20.38
CA THR A 726 -21.43 12.80 -21.28
C THR A 726 -20.99 14.17 -20.74
N SER A 727 -21.61 14.66 -19.67
CA SER A 727 -21.21 15.89 -19.01
C SER A 727 -21.59 15.89 -17.52
N SER A 728 -20.66 16.37 -16.69
CA SER A 728 -20.93 16.63 -15.27
C SER A 728 -21.35 18.08 -15.05
N GLY A 729 -22.29 18.31 -14.15
CA GLY A 729 -22.80 19.66 -13.90
C GLY A 729 -23.77 19.75 -12.74
N SER A 730 -24.31 20.95 -12.54
CA SER A 730 -25.29 21.26 -11.49
C SER A 730 -26.39 22.15 -12.04
N ALA A 731 -27.45 22.34 -11.24
CA ALA A 731 -28.44 23.37 -11.50
C ALA A 731 -28.05 24.67 -10.79
N ARG A 732 -28.09 25.76 -11.55
CA ARG A 732 -27.79 27.12 -11.11
C ARG A 732 -29.09 27.90 -11.03
N ILE A 733 -29.44 28.32 -9.82
CA ILE A 733 -30.64 29.08 -9.51
C ILE A 733 -30.25 30.53 -9.23
N ARG A 734 -30.89 31.51 -9.89
CA ARG A 734 -30.48 32.91 -9.73
C ARG A 734 -31.56 33.96 -10.04
N PHE A 735 -31.31 35.18 -9.56
CA PHE A 735 -31.92 36.42 -10.05
C PHE A 735 -30.87 37.26 -10.77
N LYS A 736 -31.01 37.40 -12.09
CA LYS A 736 -30.00 38.03 -12.95
C LYS A 736 -29.88 39.53 -12.71
N ASN A 737 -28.67 40.04 -12.46
CA ASN A 737 -28.47 41.49 -12.25
C ASN A 737 -28.81 42.35 -13.48
N SER A 738 -28.88 41.73 -14.67
CA SER A 738 -29.25 42.37 -15.93
C SER A 738 -30.75 42.68 -16.06
N ALA A 739 -31.59 42.13 -15.18
CA ALA A 739 -33.04 42.38 -15.15
C ALA A 739 -33.41 43.30 -13.99
N SER A 740 -34.51 44.04 -14.16
CA SER A 740 -34.93 45.12 -13.24
C SER A 740 -36.37 44.96 -12.71
N ASN A 741 -37.00 43.82 -12.99
CA ASN A 741 -38.39 43.52 -12.64
C ASN A 741 -38.52 42.29 -11.72
N HIS A 742 -37.48 41.96 -10.95
CA HIS A 742 -37.48 40.82 -10.04
C HIS A 742 -38.55 40.93 -8.96
N ASP A 743 -39.23 39.81 -8.74
CA ASP A 743 -39.99 39.52 -7.53
C ASP A 743 -39.09 38.66 -6.63
N PHE A 744 -38.38 39.29 -5.69
CA PHE A 744 -37.49 38.58 -4.77
C PHE A 744 -38.24 37.72 -3.74
N THR A 745 -39.58 37.76 -3.72
CA THR A 745 -40.41 36.83 -2.92
C THR A 745 -40.66 35.51 -3.66
N ALA A 746 -40.36 35.44 -4.96
CA ALA A 746 -40.40 34.21 -5.72
C ALA A 746 -39.32 33.22 -5.25
N THR A 747 -39.58 31.93 -5.43
CA THR A 747 -38.72 30.84 -4.95
C THR A 747 -38.32 29.91 -6.08
N PRO A 748 -37.45 30.35 -7.01
CA PRO A 748 -37.08 29.53 -8.15
C PRO A 748 -36.29 28.29 -7.71
N GLY A 749 -36.39 27.21 -8.48
CA GLY A 749 -35.59 26.00 -8.24
C GLY A 749 -36.19 24.75 -8.90
N LEU A 750 -35.88 23.59 -8.32
CA LEU A 750 -36.24 22.29 -8.89
C LEU A 750 -37.14 21.48 -7.96
N SER A 751 -38.00 20.65 -8.55
CA SER A 751 -38.68 19.56 -7.84
C SER A 751 -38.88 18.33 -8.71
N GLN A 752 -39.03 17.16 -8.06
CA GLN A 752 -39.28 15.89 -8.71
C GLN A 752 -40.22 15.04 -7.86
N THR A 753 -41.21 14.40 -8.51
CA THR A 753 -42.04 13.39 -7.83
C THR A 753 -41.34 12.04 -7.85
N VAL A 754 -41.02 11.52 -6.68
CA VAL A 754 -40.48 10.19 -6.47
C VAL A 754 -41.61 9.26 -6.07
N ALA A 755 -41.90 8.28 -6.92
CA ALA A 755 -42.94 7.27 -6.69
C ALA A 755 -42.37 6.03 -5.97
N ASN A 756 -43.24 5.07 -5.66
CA ASN A 756 -42.90 3.75 -5.12
C ASN A 756 -42.11 3.75 -3.80
N ILE A 757 -42.18 4.81 -3.00
CA ILE A 757 -41.52 4.85 -1.69
C ILE A 757 -42.27 3.92 -0.71
N PRO A 758 -41.55 3.23 0.20
CA PRO A 758 -42.17 2.36 1.19
C PRO A 758 -42.98 3.17 2.21
N LEU A 759 -44.09 2.62 2.68
CA LEU A 759 -44.96 3.25 3.68
C LEU A 759 -44.34 3.17 5.09
N ASN A 760 -44.65 4.14 5.94
CA ASN A 760 -44.24 4.23 7.34
C ASN A 760 -42.73 3.99 7.54
N THR A 761 -41.92 4.54 6.65
CA THR A 761 -40.48 4.32 6.58
C THR A 761 -39.75 5.65 6.73
N GLU A 762 -38.70 5.68 7.55
CA GLU A 762 -37.81 6.83 7.62
C GLU A 762 -37.00 6.94 6.32
N LEU A 763 -37.18 8.06 5.63
CA LEU A 763 -36.46 8.44 4.44
C LEU A 763 -35.42 9.50 4.79
N GLU A 764 -34.28 9.46 4.10
CA GLU A 764 -33.28 10.51 4.11
C GLU A 764 -33.18 11.15 2.72
N TYR A 765 -33.51 12.44 2.66
CA TYR A 765 -33.34 13.28 1.47
C TYR A 765 -32.06 14.10 1.62
N SER A 766 -31.15 14.01 0.66
CA SER A 766 -29.91 14.77 0.63
C SER A 766 -29.65 15.40 -0.73
N LEU A 767 -28.85 16.46 -0.74
CA LEU A 767 -28.30 17.11 -1.93
C LEU A 767 -27.06 17.91 -1.54
N TYR A 768 -26.28 18.34 -2.53
CA TYR A 768 -25.16 19.25 -2.36
C TYR A 768 -25.54 20.67 -2.74
N TYR A 769 -25.30 21.61 -1.84
CA TYR A 769 -25.62 23.03 -1.98
C TYR A 769 -24.34 23.87 -2.00
N CYS A 770 -24.21 24.76 -2.99
CA CYS A 770 -23.10 25.70 -3.11
C CYS A 770 -23.62 27.14 -3.22
N ASP A 771 -23.10 28.00 -2.34
CA ASP A 771 -23.30 29.44 -2.37
C ASP A 771 -21.97 30.13 -2.06
N ASN A 772 -21.47 30.89 -3.02
CA ASN A 772 -20.14 31.52 -2.95
C ASN A 772 -20.16 32.92 -2.32
N LYS A 773 -21.32 33.41 -1.84
CA LYS A 773 -21.45 34.74 -1.23
C LYS A 773 -21.06 34.77 0.25
N GLY A 774 -20.77 33.60 0.84
CA GLY A 774 -20.26 33.48 2.21
C GLY A 774 -21.30 33.82 3.28
N ASP A 775 -20.84 34.04 4.51
CA ASP A 775 -21.71 34.08 5.70
C ASP A 775 -22.78 35.19 5.68
N SER A 776 -22.59 36.22 4.86
CA SER A 776 -23.51 37.33 4.69
C SER A 776 -24.49 37.15 3.52
N SER A 777 -24.50 35.98 2.86
CA SER A 777 -25.36 35.71 1.71
C SER A 777 -26.81 36.12 1.96
N LEU A 778 -27.43 36.75 0.97
CA LEU A 778 -28.87 37.02 1.00
C LEU A 778 -29.70 35.78 0.64
N SER A 779 -29.06 34.70 0.17
CA SER A 779 -29.71 33.50 -0.33
C SER A 779 -29.74 32.39 0.73
N THR A 780 -30.87 31.71 0.83
CA THR A 780 -31.04 30.48 1.60
C THR A 780 -31.68 29.44 0.70
N LEU A 781 -31.27 28.18 0.80
CA LEU A 781 -31.95 27.09 0.11
C LEU A 781 -33.04 26.51 1.00
N HIS A 782 -34.29 26.57 0.53
CA HIS A 782 -35.44 25.88 1.12
C HIS A 782 -35.65 24.56 0.40
N TYR A 783 -35.49 23.45 1.11
CA TYR A 783 -35.59 22.11 0.53
C TYR A 783 -36.47 21.22 1.40
N GLY A 784 -37.09 20.22 0.78
CA GLY A 784 -38.03 19.37 1.51
C GLY A 784 -38.78 18.39 0.63
N ALA A 785 -39.85 17.85 1.20
CA ALA A 785 -40.76 16.93 0.55
C ALA A 785 -42.21 17.39 0.71
N LYS A 786 -43.01 17.21 -0.33
CA LYS A 786 -44.46 17.44 -0.35
C LYS A 786 -45.20 16.13 -0.62
N ASP A 787 -46.44 16.05 -0.15
CA ASP A 787 -47.37 14.97 -0.53
C ASP A 787 -48.02 15.22 -1.89
N SER A 788 -48.84 14.27 -2.35
CA SER A 788 -49.58 14.35 -3.62
C SER A 788 -50.59 15.49 -3.72
N THR A 789 -50.92 16.16 -2.61
CA THR A 789 -51.80 17.35 -2.60
C THR A 789 -51.01 18.66 -2.69
N GLY A 790 -49.67 18.57 -2.66
CA GLY A 790 -48.75 19.72 -2.59
C GLY A 790 -48.51 20.22 -1.17
N ALA A 791 -49.00 19.52 -0.14
CA ALA A 791 -48.75 19.91 1.25
C ALA A 791 -47.32 19.52 1.64
N ILE A 792 -46.57 20.45 2.22
CA ILE A 792 -45.22 20.18 2.73
C ILE A 792 -45.34 19.23 3.93
N ILE A 793 -44.68 18.08 3.83
CA ILE A 793 -44.64 17.06 4.90
C ILE A 793 -43.32 17.09 5.66
N ALA A 794 -42.25 17.59 5.04
CA ALA A 794 -40.95 17.83 5.66
C ALA A 794 -40.25 18.98 4.95
N GLN A 795 -39.50 19.79 5.69
CA GLN A 795 -38.71 20.89 5.13
C GLN A 795 -37.56 21.28 6.03
N ALA A 796 -36.52 21.82 5.42
CA ALA A 796 -35.40 22.47 6.08
C ALA A 796 -34.89 23.65 5.26
N PHE A 797 -34.01 24.44 5.86
CA PHE A 797 -33.40 25.60 5.26
C PHE A 797 -31.89 25.52 5.44
N ALA A 798 -31.13 25.72 4.37
CA ALA A 798 -29.68 25.68 4.38
C ALA A 798 -29.11 27.04 3.98
N HIS A 799 -28.28 27.60 4.85
CA HIS A 799 -27.51 28.81 4.59
C HIS A 799 -26.03 28.49 4.72
N VAL A 800 -25.18 29.03 3.83
CA VAL A 800 -23.76 28.64 3.74
C VAL A 800 -22.97 28.80 5.04
N LYS A 801 -23.28 29.84 5.84
CA LYS A 801 -22.71 30.08 7.17
C LYS A 801 -22.83 28.90 8.14
N ASP A 802 -23.82 28.04 7.94
CA ASP A 802 -24.13 26.92 8.83
C ASP A 802 -23.48 25.59 8.35
N LEU A 803 -22.74 25.61 7.22
CA LEU A 803 -22.24 24.42 6.53
C LEU A 803 -20.71 24.24 6.58
N SER A 804 -20.02 24.93 7.49
CA SER A 804 -18.56 24.88 7.59
C SER A 804 -18.01 23.46 7.82
N ASN A 805 -18.76 22.61 8.56
CA ASN A 805 -18.40 21.22 8.87
C ASN A 805 -19.10 20.17 8.00
N ALA A 806 -19.90 20.59 7.01
CA ALA A 806 -20.62 19.64 6.15
C ALA A 806 -19.66 18.92 5.17
N PRO A 807 -19.94 17.66 4.81
CA PRO A 807 -19.22 16.94 3.75
C PRO A 807 -19.17 17.78 2.46
N GLN A 808 -18.04 17.76 1.77
CA GLN A 808 -17.82 18.59 0.58
C GLN A 808 -17.67 17.75 -0.69
N GLY A 809 -18.09 18.32 -1.83
CA GLY A 809 -17.85 17.72 -3.14
C GLY A 809 -16.36 17.57 -3.43
N SER A 810 -15.97 16.50 -4.12
CA SER A 810 -14.58 16.22 -4.48
C SER A 810 -14.06 17.10 -5.63
N VAL A 811 -14.95 17.60 -6.49
CA VAL A 811 -14.60 18.46 -7.64
C VAL A 811 -14.58 19.94 -7.25
N LYS A 812 -15.58 20.43 -6.50
CA LYS A 812 -15.68 21.81 -6.01
C LYS A 812 -16.08 21.84 -4.54
N SER A 813 -15.20 22.37 -3.69
CA SER A 813 -15.37 22.41 -2.22
C SER A 813 -16.51 23.31 -1.71
N CYS A 814 -17.05 24.20 -2.56
CA CYS A 814 -18.20 25.04 -2.19
C CYS A 814 -19.50 24.21 -2.06
N PHE A 815 -19.60 23.08 -2.75
CA PHE A 815 -20.73 22.17 -2.63
C PHE A 815 -20.63 21.45 -1.30
N LYS A 816 -21.59 21.73 -0.42
CA LYS A 816 -21.72 21.17 0.91
C LYS A 816 -22.99 20.32 0.99
N GLN A 817 -22.86 19.11 1.50
CA GLN A 817 -23.99 18.20 1.65
C GLN A 817 -24.97 18.72 2.71
N ILE A 818 -26.26 18.65 2.39
CA ILE A 818 -27.35 18.94 3.30
C ILE A 818 -28.31 17.75 3.31
N THR A 819 -28.91 17.47 4.47
CA THR A 819 -29.74 16.28 4.68
C THR A 819 -31.01 16.61 5.47
N LEU A 820 -32.10 15.92 5.15
CA LEU A 820 -33.39 16.00 5.81
C LEU A 820 -33.99 14.61 5.95
N SER A 821 -34.18 14.16 7.19
CA SER A 821 -34.88 12.90 7.49
C SER A 821 -36.36 13.13 7.72
N PHE A 822 -37.22 12.24 7.21
CA PHE A 822 -38.66 12.28 7.45
C PHE A 822 -39.33 10.91 7.23
N ASN A 823 -40.45 10.66 7.93
CA ASN A 823 -41.22 9.45 7.76
C ASN A 823 -42.22 9.55 6.61
N SER A 824 -42.21 8.60 5.68
CA SER A 824 -43.15 8.53 4.55
C SER A 824 -44.62 8.37 4.99
N SER A 825 -44.89 7.94 6.22
CA SER A 825 -46.23 7.80 6.80
C SER A 825 -47.14 6.96 5.88
N ALA A 826 -48.23 7.52 5.36
CA ALA A 826 -49.14 6.82 4.43
C ALA A 826 -48.88 7.18 2.95
N HIS A 827 -47.80 7.91 2.65
CA HIS A 827 -47.47 8.37 1.31
C HIS A 827 -46.62 7.33 0.58
N SER A 828 -47.10 6.83 -0.56
CA SER A 828 -46.35 5.96 -1.48
C SER A 828 -45.65 6.74 -2.60
N SER A 829 -45.70 8.07 -2.53
CA SER A 829 -44.98 8.99 -3.42
C SER A 829 -44.81 10.34 -2.72
N VAL A 830 -43.69 11.01 -2.96
CA VAL A 830 -43.43 12.37 -2.46
C VAL A 830 -42.83 13.23 -3.58
N GLU A 831 -43.09 14.53 -3.55
CA GLU A 831 -42.39 15.49 -4.40
C GLU A 831 -41.25 16.12 -3.58
N VAL A 832 -40.00 15.76 -3.90
CA VAL A 832 -38.82 16.42 -3.32
C VAL A 832 -38.57 17.75 -4.03
N PHE A 833 -38.12 18.76 -3.30
CA PHE A 833 -37.86 20.09 -3.86
C PHE A 833 -36.62 20.75 -3.25
N ALA A 834 -36.05 21.69 -3.99
CA ALA A 834 -35.00 22.61 -3.55
C ALA A 834 -35.19 23.96 -4.26
N TYR A 835 -35.50 25.00 -3.48
CA TYR A 835 -35.84 26.34 -3.95
C TYR A 835 -34.95 27.39 -3.29
N MET A 836 -34.46 28.34 -4.08
CA MET A 836 -33.74 29.49 -3.55
C MET A 836 -34.73 30.49 -2.94
N GLN A 837 -34.41 31.03 -1.77
CA GLN A 837 -35.15 32.11 -1.12
C GLN A 837 -34.21 33.29 -0.83
N ILE A 838 -34.69 34.50 -1.07
CA ILE A 838 -33.97 35.74 -0.73
C ILE A 838 -34.52 36.32 0.57
N ASP A 839 -33.65 36.84 1.43
CA ASP A 839 -34.05 37.49 2.70
C ASP A 839 -34.78 38.82 2.46
N THR A 840 -36.05 38.72 2.09
CA THR A 840 -36.96 39.85 1.93
C THR A 840 -37.55 40.35 3.25
N ALA A 841 -37.29 39.64 4.34
CA ALA A 841 -37.71 40.05 5.68
C ALA A 841 -36.79 41.15 6.22
N SER A 842 -35.48 41.04 5.97
CA SER A 842 -34.48 42.04 6.36
C SER A 842 -34.25 43.10 5.29
N TYR A 843 -34.48 42.80 4.02
CA TYR A 843 -34.20 43.70 2.89
C TYR A 843 -35.43 43.86 1.98
N ASN A 844 -35.85 45.10 1.74
CA ASN A 844 -36.83 45.35 0.67
C ASN A 844 -36.16 45.35 -0.71
N ASP A 845 -36.94 45.27 -1.78
CA ASP A 845 -36.43 45.20 -3.15
C ASP A 845 -35.41 46.30 -3.46
N ALA A 846 -35.67 47.55 -3.06
CA ALA A 846 -34.75 48.67 -3.31
C ALA A 846 -33.39 48.48 -2.60
N ALA A 847 -33.38 47.86 -1.42
CA ALA A 847 -32.16 47.51 -0.71
C ALA A 847 -31.44 46.33 -1.37
N ILE A 848 -32.16 45.32 -1.86
CA ILE A 848 -31.58 44.16 -2.57
C ILE A 848 -30.93 44.62 -3.89
N TYR A 849 -31.63 45.44 -4.69
CA TYR A 849 -31.08 46.02 -5.93
C TYR A 849 -29.81 46.86 -5.71
N ALA A 850 -29.66 47.45 -4.53
CA ALA A 850 -28.48 48.25 -4.16
C ALA A 850 -27.40 47.45 -3.41
N HIS A 851 -27.65 46.17 -3.11
CA HIS A 851 -26.74 45.34 -2.32
C HIS A 851 -25.59 44.83 -3.19
N GLU A 852 -24.36 44.89 -2.68
CA GLU A 852 -23.14 44.51 -3.40
C GLU A 852 -23.20 43.07 -3.95
N GLN A 853 -23.79 42.15 -3.17
CA GLN A 853 -23.97 40.76 -3.61
C GLN A 853 -24.85 40.60 -4.85
N PHE A 854 -25.81 41.50 -5.08
CA PHE A 854 -26.64 41.49 -6.29
C PHE A 854 -25.96 42.27 -7.43
N THR A 855 -25.34 43.42 -7.16
CA THR A 855 -24.75 44.26 -8.20
C THR A 855 -23.51 43.65 -8.83
N ASP A 856 -22.66 43.02 -8.02
CA ASP A 856 -21.33 42.62 -8.46
C ASP A 856 -21.36 41.25 -9.16
N ASP A 857 -22.19 40.32 -8.68
CA ASP A 857 -22.12 38.92 -9.08
C ASP A 857 -23.50 38.20 -9.07
N GLU A 858 -24.61 38.94 -9.21
CA GLU A 858 -26.02 38.45 -9.14
C GLU A 858 -26.36 37.61 -7.89
N LEU A 859 -27.65 37.40 -7.58
CA LEU A 859 -28.02 36.48 -6.50
C LEU A 859 -28.13 35.08 -7.09
N GLU A 860 -27.23 34.17 -6.69
CA GLU A 860 -27.06 32.87 -7.32
C GLU A 860 -26.64 31.80 -6.31
N VAL A 861 -27.25 30.61 -6.43
CA VAL A 861 -26.84 29.39 -5.76
C VAL A 861 -26.76 28.22 -6.75
N ARG A 862 -26.06 27.15 -6.37
CA ARG A 862 -26.01 25.90 -7.14
C ARG A 862 -26.44 24.71 -6.28
N ILE A 863 -27.08 23.74 -6.90
CA ILE A 863 -27.55 22.49 -6.29
C ILE A 863 -27.17 21.30 -7.18
N ASP A 864 -26.80 20.20 -6.56
CA ASP A 864 -26.30 19.00 -7.24
C ASP A 864 -26.59 17.73 -6.39
N GLU A 865 -26.46 16.54 -6.98
CA GLU A 865 -26.42 15.24 -6.27
C GLU A 865 -27.61 14.95 -5.34
N PHE A 866 -28.81 15.10 -5.88
CA PHE A 866 -30.06 14.76 -5.21
C PHE A 866 -30.14 13.25 -4.95
N LYS A 867 -30.45 12.89 -3.71
CA LYS A 867 -30.63 11.50 -3.29
C LYS A 867 -31.77 11.40 -2.30
N LEU A 868 -32.64 10.41 -2.49
CA LEU A 868 -33.65 10.02 -1.52
C LEU A 868 -33.48 8.52 -1.25
N SER A 869 -33.21 8.15 0.00
CA SER A 869 -32.88 6.78 0.39
C SER A 869 -33.56 6.37 1.70
N TYR A 870 -33.57 5.08 2.01
CA TYR A 870 -34.10 4.52 3.25
C TYR A 870 -33.33 3.27 3.67
N SER A 871 -33.48 2.88 4.93
CA SER A 871 -32.97 1.60 5.43
C SER A 871 -34.01 0.49 5.20
N ALA A 872 -33.61 -0.59 4.55
CA ALA A 872 -34.46 -1.78 4.34
C ALA A 872 -33.63 -3.06 4.40
N ALA A 873 -34.29 -4.20 4.64
CA ALA A 873 -33.65 -5.49 4.51
C ALA A 873 -33.09 -5.67 3.09
N PRO A 874 -31.95 -6.36 2.92
CA PRO A 874 -31.48 -6.75 1.59
C PRO A 874 -32.56 -7.51 0.82
N ASP A 875 -32.53 -7.43 -0.52
CA ASP A 875 -33.41 -8.24 -1.35
C ASP A 875 -33.18 -9.74 -1.04
N ALA A 876 -34.21 -10.56 -1.19
CA ALA A 876 -34.11 -12.00 -1.04
C ALA A 876 -33.09 -12.63 -2.00
N ALA A 877 -32.78 -11.96 -3.11
CA ALA A 877 -31.75 -12.34 -4.07
C ALA A 877 -30.36 -11.75 -3.77
N SER A 878 -30.22 -10.94 -2.72
CA SER A 878 -28.93 -10.37 -2.34
C SER A 878 -27.96 -11.48 -1.91
N GLU A 879 -26.72 -11.31 -2.32
CA GLU A 879 -25.61 -12.18 -1.95
C GLU A 879 -24.45 -11.34 -1.41
N ALA A 880 -23.58 -11.99 -0.64
CA ALA A 880 -22.35 -11.42 -0.13
C ALA A 880 -21.22 -12.40 -0.42
N PHE A 881 -20.12 -11.89 -0.95
CA PHE A 881 -18.90 -12.66 -1.13
C PHE A 881 -17.80 -12.08 -0.25
N PHE A 882 -16.97 -12.96 0.33
CA PHE A 882 -15.86 -12.58 1.19
C PHE A 882 -14.61 -13.37 0.81
N ASP A 883 -13.46 -12.70 0.88
CA ASP A 883 -12.13 -13.27 0.69
C ASP A 883 -11.09 -12.44 1.47
N ASP A 884 -9.90 -12.99 1.70
CA ASP A 884 -8.76 -12.34 2.33
C ASP A 884 -9.13 -11.59 3.63
N ILE A 885 -9.81 -12.26 4.56
CA ILE A 885 -10.22 -11.65 5.83
C ILE A 885 -9.01 -11.45 6.74
N ARG A 886 -8.78 -10.23 7.21
CA ARG A 886 -7.65 -9.90 8.09
C ARG A 886 -8.09 -9.18 9.34
N LEU A 887 -7.38 -9.47 10.43
CA LEU A 887 -7.53 -8.78 11.70
C LEU A 887 -6.15 -8.30 12.15
N MET A 888 -5.85 -7.04 11.88
CA MET A 888 -4.56 -6.45 12.23
C MET A 888 -4.67 -5.73 13.57
N SER A 889 -3.71 -5.92 14.48
CA SER A 889 -3.50 -5.07 15.66
C SER A 889 -2.31 -4.13 15.46
N ARG A 890 -2.34 -3.04 16.21
CA ARG A 890 -1.22 -2.13 16.36
C ARG A 890 -0.74 -2.11 17.81
N GLU A 891 0.53 -2.39 18.01
CA GLU A 891 1.18 -2.46 19.32
C GLU A 891 2.43 -1.58 19.32
N ASP A 892 2.26 -0.32 19.71
CA ASP A 892 3.34 0.69 19.84
C ASP A 892 4.04 0.67 21.22
#